data_AF-A0ABD6CXL1-F1
#
_entry.id   AF-A0ABD6CXL1-F1
#
_cell.length_a   1.000
_cell.length_b   1.000
_cell.length_c   1.000
_cell.angle_alpha   90.00
_cell.angle_beta   90.00
_cell.angle_gamma   90.00
#
_symmetry.space_group_name_H-M   'P 1'
#
loop_
_entity.id
_entity.type
_entity.pdbx_description
1 polymer ?
#
loop_
_entity_poly.entity_id
_entity_poly.type
_entity_poly.pdbx_seq_one_letter_code
_entity_poly.pdbx_strand_id
1 'polypeptide(L)'
;MDISYEHANPRKGNESYVIRISENHVESTSCLLVDAGDGVDLDALLGADEHLSAILLTHAHLDHYKSIDDAHRHGAPIITSPDTAAVLNNVFTEGERRYDLSNTDQLLGRVEPISEWHDILGDSIKVHPVSTGHAPGACGFLIHISDGEQQVRILATGDFTGRDAAGYPGLEPNAYPEVDILFLTAATNEEMEAQLTEIVGEVTARTNAGSKTLCTASGLTGVHLATLFAAVEDELDVSIPVILAGHVAKLYDALGYDHGNVTSVPEFTSTAECFEHGGVTIAGPEVPVDGSSGRLFESIKDDASATLIQIQGGATEAKTQSDFAGTVSAHEFSNHPPEEVLSDVVESVSPIHTVIEHQQGDSLQRYKDKWNSFSWATGSEGEETLYRDGQYIAPPWVNTYIEQQVRNREGQVDTSRADAALLDAVEEIPEIGRRNDIDLSQEGVKTTAIKERLHIGSSPNTAGQEAASPDTNRNVEANHNRLYPTIGPELPEKSITRSSEIGLGDSDLKTSVEGLIDTIQPPGQTEIEDSRLQSTAREIHTEKTNEEESEPDAETGGEKTSEEDVKEQSTEHGTAELEATTVTQLEEQEDTSEKSSFTVEVDPAVRELARQHAEEVDNSLDIFVQSTVESYISDILRGTDAWADTAPIERSLDLEVDAALEELLARVATEKHIDSMEKLTLNLLKEAAGLDKEVREITLHDSGSLSAHLAAVAENDASPYETRNAVVEAALERVLLE
;
A
#
# COMPACT_ATOMS: atom_id res chain seq x y z
N MET A 1 -3.18 35.41 10.65
CA MET A 1 -2.57 34.16 10.18
C MET A 1 -3.55 33.38 9.33
N ASP A 2 -3.06 32.86 8.21
CA ASP A 2 -3.72 31.87 7.35
C ASP A 2 -2.84 30.62 7.24
N ILE A 3 -3.46 29.44 7.28
CA ILE A 3 -2.81 28.14 7.12
C ILE A 3 -3.55 27.35 6.04
N SER A 4 -2.80 26.91 5.03
CA SER A 4 -3.27 26.03 3.97
C SER A 4 -2.30 24.88 3.76
N TYR A 5 -2.73 23.86 3.03
CA TYR A 5 -1.89 22.75 2.64
C TYR A 5 -2.15 22.33 1.19
N GLU A 6 -1.22 21.58 0.62
CA GLU A 6 -1.37 20.95 -0.70
C GLU A 6 -0.56 19.64 -0.72
N HIS A 7 -1.16 18.56 -1.21
CA HIS A 7 -0.44 17.32 -1.43
C HIS A 7 0.62 17.53 -2.52
N ALA A 8 1.87 17.19 -2.21
CA ALA A 8 3.00 17.40 -3.09
C ALA A 8 3.18 16.25 -4.11
N ASN A 9 2.65 15.07 -3.81
CA ASN A 9 2.71 13.91 -4.71
C ASN A 9 1.44 13.03 -4.69
N PRO A 10 0.24 13.59 -4.90
CA PRO A 10 -1.03 12.88 -4.71
C PRO A 10 -1.24 11.65 -5.62
N ARG A 11 -0.46 11.50 -6.70
CA ARG A 11 -0.51 10.36 -7.63
C ARG A 11 0.67 9.38 -7.49
N LYS A 12 1.57 9.60 -6.54
CA LYS A 12 2.84 8.87 -6.40
C LYS A 12 3.19 8.46 -4.96
N GLY A 13 2.15 8.28 -4.17
CA GLY A 13 2.20 7.74 -2.81
C GLY A 13 1.32 8.54 -1.86
N ASN A 14 1.24 9.87 -2.09
CA ASN A 14 0.45 10.82 -1.30
C ASN A 14 0.94 10.98 0.15
N GLU A 15 2.22 10.71 0.43
CA GLU A 15 2.89 10.94 1.73
C GLU A 15 3.42 12.35 1.91
N SER A 16 3.71 13.06 0.82
CA SER A 16 4.38 14.35 0.87
C SER A 16 3.39 15.49 0.70
N TYR A 17 3.54 16.55 1.49
CA TYR A 17 2.67 17.72 1.43
C TYR A 17 3.37 18.99 1.89
N VAL A 18 2.90 20.13 1.37
CA VAL A 18 3.39 21.46 1.72
C VAL A 18 2.38 22.12 2.67
N ILE A 19 2.84 22.60 3.81
CA ILE A 19 2.07 23.46 4.72
C ILE A 19 2.50 24.91 4.47
N ARG A 20 1.54 25.78 4.14
CA ARG A 20 1.75 27.21 3.90
C ARG A 20 1.25 28.03 5.08
N ILE A 21 2.09 28.93 5.55
CA ILE A 21 1.83 29.77 6.72
C ILE A 21 2.01 31.22 6.29
N SER A 22 0.89 31.93 6.15
CA SER A 22 0.86 33.33 5.77
C SER A 22 0.53 34.19 6.99
N GLU A 23 1.44 35.11 7.31
CA GLU A 23 1.27 36.09 8.37
C GLU A 23 1.00 37.46 7.76
N ASN A 24 0.00 38.18 8.27
CA ASN A 24 -0.45 39.48 7.72
C ASN A 24 0.63 40.58 7.71
N HIS A 25 1.74 40.36 8.40
CA HIS A 25 2.80 41.33 8.62
C HIS A 25 4.15 40.95 7.98
N VAL A 26 4.20 39.86 7.23
CA VAL A 26 5.40 39.36 6.54
C VAL A 26 5.19 39.42 5.02
N GLU A 27 6.24 39.75 4.27
CA GLU A 27 6.16 39.92 2.80
C GLU A 27 6.18 38.58 2.01
N SER A 28 6.52 37.47 2.67
CA SER A 28 6.63 36.14 2.04
C SER A 28 5.93 35.08 2.88
N THR A 29 5.25 34.15 2.21
CA THR A 29 4.61 32.98 2.85
C THR A 29 5.69 31.95 3.20
N SER A 30 5.70 31.50 4.45
CA SER A 30 6.62 30.45 4.93
C SER A 30 6.02 29.08 4.62
N CYS A 31 6.79 28.22 3.98
CA CYS A 31 6.36 26.87 3.59
C CYS A 31 7.19 25.80 4.32
N LEU A 32 6.52 24.79 4.87
CA LEU A 32 7.14 23.57 5.38
C LEU A 32 6.80 22.45 4.41
N LEU A 33 7.80 21.71 3.94
CA LEU A 33 7.56 20.45 3.22
C LEU A 33 7.67 19.31 4.24
N VAL A 34 6.64 18.48 4.37
CA VAL A 34 6.73 17.23 5.14
C VAL A 34 6.97 16.10 4.15
N ASP A 35 8.12 15.44 4.32
CA ASP A 35 8.67 14.42 3.42
C ASP A 35 8.85 14.88 1.96
N ALA A 36 9.68 14.16 1.21
CA ALA A 36 10.00 14.46 -0.18
C ALA A 36 10.04 13.17 -1.00
N GLY A 37 8.89 12.51 -1.05
CA GLY A 37 8.66 11.26 -1.76
C GLY A 37 8.71 11.37 -3.27
N ASP A 38 8.33 10.29 -3.97
CA ASP A 38 8.44 10.26 -5.43
C ASP A 38 7.59 11.34 -6.08
N GLY A 39 8.20 12.16 -6.94
CA GLY A 39 7.51 13.09 -7.82
C GLY A 39 7.08 14.39 -7.17
N VAL A 40 7.63 14.72 -6.00
CA VAL A 40 7.53 16.06 -5.44
C VAL A 40 8.23 17.06 -6.36
N ASP A 41 7.47 17.99 -6.93
CA ASP A 41 7.97 19.09 -7.76
C ASP A 41 7.63 20.44 -7.13
N LEU A 42 8.54 20.92 -6.27
CA LEU A 42 8.37 22.20 -5.61
C LEU A 42 8.52 23.41 -6.56
N ASP A 43 9.04 23.26 -7.80
CA ASP A 43 9.07 24.36 -8.78
C ASP A 43 7.65 24.65 -9.30
N ALA A 44 6.83 23.61 -9.40
CA ALA A 44 5.42 23.70 -9.76
C ALA A 44 4.55 24.12 -8.57
N LEU A 45 4.86 23.65 -7.35
CA LEU A 45 4.04 23.87 -6.15
C LEU A 45 4.24 25.26 -5.52
N LEU A 46 5.48 25.78 -5.48
CA LEU A 46 5.75 27.03 -4.77
C LEU A 46 5.54 28.28 -5.64
N GLY A 47 4.76 29.22 -5.10
CA GLY A 47 4.59 30.56 -5.66
C GLY A 47 5.87 31.42 -5.60
N ALA A 48 5.87 32.53 -6.34
CA ALA A 48 7.03 33.44 -6.40
C ALA A 48 7.29 34.19 -5.07
N ASP A 49 6.27 34.30 -4.22
CA ASP A 49 6.28 34.90 -2.89
C ASP A 49 6.36 33.85 -1.77
N GLU A 50 6.55 32.58 -2.11
CA GLU A 50 6.63 31.46 -1.18
C GLU A 50 8.07 31.02 -0.93
N HIS A 51 8.37 30.73 0.33
CA HIS A 51 9.71 30.36 0.77
C HIS A 51 9.69 29.05 1.55
N LEU A 52 10.34 28.02 1.00
CA LEU A 52 10.64 26.80 1.75
C LEU A 52 11.53 27.11 2.96
N SER A 53 10.96 27.04 4.16
CA SER A 53 11.63 27.34 5.43
C SER A 53 12.26 26.11 6.07
N ALA A 54 11.70 24.91 5.85
CA ALA A 54 12.27 23.64 6.28
C ALA A 54 11.67 22.46 5.51
N ILE A 55 12.42 21.35 5.46
CA ILE A 55 11.90 20.02 5.12
C ILE A 55 11.85 19.21 6.41
N LEU A 56 10.69 18.67 6.76
CA LEU A 56 10.49 17.79 7.91
C LEU A 56 10.49 16.34 7.41
N LEU A 57 11.62 15.64 7.59
CA LEU A 57 11.78 14.26 7.14
C LEU A 57 11.44 13.29 8.27
N THR A 58 10.35 12.54 8.11
CA THR A 58 9.78 11.67 9.14
C THR A 58 10.65 10.44 9.37
N HIS A 59 11.12 9.79 8.31
CA HIS A 59 11.97 8.61 8.39
C HIS A 59 12.70 8.30 7.07
N ALA A 60 13.54 7.27 7.09
CA ALA A 60 14.46 6.94 6.00
C ALA A 60 13.97 5.78 5.08
N HIS A 61 12.66 5.71 4.81
CA HIS A 61 12.15 4.91 3.70
C HIS A 61 12.17 5.70 2.39
N LEU A 62 12.39 4.99 1.27
CA LEU A 62 12.67 5.61 -0.02
C LEU A 62 11.53 6.53 -0.46
N ASP A 63 10.30 6.08 -0.30
CA ASP A 63 9.08 6.84 -0.58
C ASP A 63 8.95 8.12 0.24
N HIS A 64 9.76 8.37 1.28
CA HIS A 64 9.72 9.64 2.01
C HIS A 64 10.86 10.60 1.66
N TYR A 65 11.87 10.19 0.87
CA TYR A 65 12.99 11.07 0.49
C TYR A 65 13.39 10.99 -0.98
N LYS A 66 12.74 10.18 -1.81
CA LYS A 66 13.18 9.89 -3.18
C LYS A 66 13.45 11.13 -4.04
N SER A 67 12.67 12.20 -3.87
CA SER A 67 12.82 13.47 -4.61
C SER A 67 13.37 14.60 -3.72
N ILE A 68 14.04 14.28 -2.62
CA ILE A 68 14.54 15.30 -1.68
C ILE A 68 15.62 16.21 -2.29
N ASP A 69 16.40 15.72 -3.24
CA ASP A 69 17.42 16.52 -3.94
C ASP A 69 16.81 17.54 -4.89
N ASP A 70 15.75 17.17 -5.60
CA ASP A 70 14.97 18.07 -6.47
C ASP A 70 14.09 19.05 -5.66
N ALA A 71 13.54 18.59 -4.53
CA ALA A 71 12.74 19.43 -3.65
C ALA A 71 13.60 20.44 -2.88
N HIS A 72 14.81 20.09 -2.47
CA HIS A 72 15.62 20.94 -1.60
C HIS A 72 16.07 22.26 -2.27
N ARG A 73 15.62 23.37 -1.69
CA ARG A 73 15.85 24.74 -2.19
C ARG A 73 15.96 25.73 -1.05
N HIS A 74 16.28 26.98 -1.40
CA HIS A 74 16.41 28.10 -0.46
C HIS A 74 17.43 27.91 0.70
N GLY A 75 18.18 26.80 0.69
CA GLY A 75 19.05 26.42 1.80
C GLY A 75 18.29 25.95 3.04
N ALA A 76 17.04 25.52 2.87
CA ALA A 76 16.18 25.03 3.94
C ALA A 76 16.86 23.87 4.70
N PRO A 77 16.84 23.86 6.04
CA PRO A 77 17.30 22.73 6.82
C PRO A 77 16.38 21.52 6.61
N ILE A 78 16.95 20.33 6.69
CA ILE A 78 16.24 19.04 6.70
C ILE A 78 16.18 18.59 8.15
N ILE A 79 15.04 18.79 8.78
CA ILE A 79 14.79 18.50 10.19
C ILE A 79 14.33 17.06 10.32
N THR A 80 14.95 16.30 11.22
CA THR A 80 14.58 14.89 11.48
C THR A 80 15.00 14.44 12.88
N SER A 81 14.63 13.22 13.27
CA SER A 81 15.10 12.61 14.52
C SER A 81 16.61 12.36 14.48
N PRO A 82 17.28 12.23 15.64
CA PRO A 82 18.71 11.95 15.68
C PRO A 82 19.09 10.61 15.02
N ASP A 83 18.21 9.63 15.14
CA ASP A 83 18.46 8.27 14.66
C ASP A 83 18.13 8.10 13.16
N THR A 84 17.12 8.80 12.65
CA THR A 84 16.95 8.95 11.20
C THR A 84 18.17 9.66 10.60
N ALA A 85 18.61 10.78 11.19
CA ALA A 85 19.81 11.49 10.72
C ALA A 85 21.07 10.59 10.71
N ALA A 86 21.23 9.71 11.71
CA ALA A 86 22.37 8.81 11.81
C ALA A 86 22.48 7.84 10.62
N VAL A 87 21.34 7.44 10.04
CA VAL A 87 21.31 6.51 8.90
C VAL A 87 21.36 7.20 7.52
N LEU A 88 21.01 8.49 7.42
CA LEU A 88 20.88 9.19 6.14
C LEU A 88 22.13 9.11 5.26
N ASN A 89 23.33 9.16 5.83
CA ASN A 89 24.56 9.03 5.02
C ASN A 89 24.62 7.68 4.27
N ASN A 90 24.25 6.59 4.94
CA ASN A 90 24.22 5.26 4.31
C ASN A 90 23.07 5.16 3.32
N VAL A 91 21.89 5.67 3.68
CA VAL A 91 20.67 5.62 2.87
C VAL A 91 20.82 6.43 1.59
N PHE A 92 21.34 7.65 1.66
CA PHE A 92 21.62 8.48 0.50
C PHE A 92 22.72 7.90 -0.38
N THR A 93 23.76 7.27 0.19
CA THR A 93 24.78 6.57 -0.61
C THR A 93 24.17 5.44 -1.45
N GLU A 94 23.20 4.69 -0.91
CA GLU A 94 22.46 3.71 -1.72
C GLU A 94 21.46 4.37 -2.68
N GLY A 95 20.87 5.50 -2.27
CA GLY A 95 20.11 6.45 -3.10
C GLY A 95 20.81 6.80 -4.40
N GLU A 96 22.05 7.31 -4.33
CA GLU A 96 22.83 7.69 -5.52
C GLU A 96 23.13 6.49 -6.42
N ARG A 97 23.28 5.30 -5.84
CA ARG A 97 23.64 4.08 -6.58
C ARG A 97 22.48 3.47 -7.33
N ARG A 98 21.26 3.59 -6.80
CA ARG A 98 20.09 2.82 -7.25
C ARG A 98 18.88 3.66 -7.68
N TYR A 99 18.77 4.89 -7.20
CA TYR A 99 17.54 5.68 -7.28
C TYR A 99 17.77 7.10 -7.83
N ASP A 100 18.90 7.30 -8.52
CA ASP A 100 19.28 8.55 -9.19
C ASP A 100 19.33 9.80 -8.27
N LEU A 101 19.36 9.60 -6.95
CA LEU A 101 19.52 10.69 -5.98
C LEU A 101 20.84 11.41 -6.23
N SER A 102 20.81 12.74 -6.20
CA SER A 102 21.97 13.59 -6.46
C SER A 102 22.25 14.54 -5.30
N ASN A 103 23.39 15.25 -5.36
CA ASN A 103 23.77 16.30 -4.40
C ASN A 103 23.78 15.85 -2.92
N THR A 104 24.01 14.57 -2.64
CA THR A 104 23.81 14.01 -1.29
C THR A 104 24.74 14.62 -0.25
N ASP A 105 26.00 14.90 -0.57
CA ASP A 105 26.92 15.60 0.32
C ASP A 105 26.37 16.99 0.75
N GLN A 106 25.72 17.70 -0.17
CA GLN A 106 25.13 19.00 0.12
C GLN A 106 23.86 18.85 0.97
N LEU A 107 23.02 17.86 0.68
CA LEU A 107 21.83 17.55 1.48
C LEU A 107 22.20 17.13 2.90
N LEU A 108 23.19 16.25 3.07
CA LEU A 108 23.68 15.83 4.40
C LEU A 108 24.21 17.04 5.19
N GLY A 109 24.82 18.02 4.52
CA GLY A 109 25.22 19.28 5.14
C GLY A 109 24.06 20.19 5.60
N ARG A 110 22.81 19.83 5.28
CA ARG A 110 21.58 20.53 5.66
C ARG A 110 20.73 19.74 6.66
N VAL A 111 21.11 18.51 6.98
CA VAL A 111 20.42 17.69 7.97
C VAL A 111 20.69 18.25 9.37
N GLU A 112 19.62 18.55 10.09
CA GLU A 112 19.65 19.01 11.48
C GLU A 112 18.84 18.06 12.36
N PRO A 113 19.51 17.16 13.11
CA PRO A 113 18.83 16.26 14.04
C PRO A 113 18.31 17.04 15.25
N ILE A 114 17.05 16.81 15.62
CA ILE A 114 16.41 17.44 16.77
C ILE A 114 15.76 16.38 17.66
N SER A 115 15.66 16.66 18.96
CA SER A 115 14.99 15.79 19.96
C SER A 115 14.09 16.57 20.92
N GLU A 116 14.07 17.89 20.77
CA GLU A 116 13.35 18.85 21.59
C GLU A 116 12.73 19.90 20.64
N TRP A 117 11.98 20.85 21.19
CA TRP A 117 11.44 21.96 20.41
C TRP A 117 12.55 22.73 19.70
N HIS A 118 12.38 22.92 18.40
CA HIS A 118 13.32 23.60 17.52
C HIS A 118 12.62 24.74 16.79
N ASP A 119 13.23 25.93 16.81
CA ASP A 119 12.71 27.13 16.18
C ASP A 119 13.06 27.13 14.67
N ILE A 120 12.07 27.02 13.79
CA ILE A 120 12.25 27.14 12.33
C ILE A 120 12.27 28.60 11.91
N LEU A 121 11.30 29.38 12.44
CA LEU A 121 11.17 30.79 12.13
C LEU A 121 10.92 31.59 13.41
N GLY A 122 11.98 31.79 14.19
CA GLY A 122 11.90 32.50 15.48
C GLY A 122 10.85 31.89 16.40
N ASP A 123 10.03 32.74 17.03
CA ASP A 123 8.91 32.26 17.85
C ASP A 123 7.65 31.91 17.06
N SER A 124 7.60 32.20 15.74
CA SER A 124 6.42 31.97 14.90
C SER A 124 6.20 30.50 14.58
N ILE A 125 7.25 29.76 14.21
CA ILE A 125 7.15 28.34 13.83
C ILE A 125 8.17 27.53 14.62
N LYS A 126 7.68 26.59 15.42
CA LYS A 126 8.50 25.61 16.15
C LYS A 126 8.07 24.20 15.81
N VAL A 127 9.01 23.27 15.84
CA VAL A 127 8.75 21.85 15.58
C VAL A 127 9.36 20.98 16.67
N HIS A 128 8.69 19.87 16.99
CA HIS A 128 9.18 18.86 17.92
C HIS A 128 8.92 17.47 17.33
N PRO A 129 9.92 16.59 17.27
CA PRO A 129 9.72 15.23 16.77
C PRO A 129 8.92 14.40 17.80
N VAL A 130 8.10 13.47 17.34
CA VAL A 130 7.33 12.57 18.21
C VAL A 130 7.49 11.12 17.77
N SER A 131 7.40 10.16 18.70
CA SER A 131 7.59 8.75 18.40
C SER A 131 6.45 8.19 17.56
N THR A 132 6.77 7.32 16.58
CA THR A 132 5.77 6.72 15.69
C THR A 132 5.88 5.21 15.52
N GLY A 133 6.97 4.57 15.96
CA GLY A 133 7.12 3.12 15.97
C GLY A 133 6.91 2.40 14.62
N HIS A 134 7.08 3.10 13.50
CA HIS A 134 6.98 2.49 12.16
C HIS A 134 8.28 1.83 11.72
N ALA A 135 9.41 2.52 11.92
CA ALA A 135 10.75 2.03 11.62
C ALA A 135 11.75 2.52 12.67
N PRO A 136 12.93 1.90 12.81
CA PRO A 136 13.97 2.39 13.71
C PRO A 136 14.34 3.86 13.43
N GLY A 137 14.13 4.73 14.41
CA GLY A 137 14.37 6.17 14.31
C GLY A 137 13.22 6.99 13.70
N ALA A 138 12.15 6.35 13.21
CA ALA A 138 11.01 7.07 12.62
C ALA A 138 10.36 8.03 13.64
N CYS A 139 9.96 9.20 13.15
CA CYS A 139 9.26 10.19 13.94
C CYS A 139 8.16 10.90 13.13
N GLY A 140 7.15 11.39 13.84
CA GLY A 140 6.24 12.42 13.37
C GLY A 140 6.72 13.78 13.86
N PHE A 141 5.95 14.84 13.57
CA PHE A 141 6.23 16.19 14.03
C PHE A 141 5.01 16.85 14.65
N LEU A 142 5.19 17.38 15.86
CA LEU A 142 4.32 18.39 16.43
C LEU A 142 4.84 19.77 15.97
N ILE A 143 4.00 20.52 15.29
CA ILE A 143 4.30 21.85 14.74
C ILE A 143 3.47 22.87 15.51
N HIS A 144 4.13 23.85 16.12
CA HIS A 144 3.48 24.97 16.77
C HIS A 144 3.64 26.21 15.91
N ILE A 145 2.52 26.81 15.54
CA ILE A 145 2.47 28.05 14.75
C ILE A 145 1.83 29.13 15.62
N SER A 146 2.49 30.30 15.74
CA SER A 146 1.99 31.43 16.51
C SER A 146 2.12 32.76 15.77
N ASP A 147 1.04 33.55 15.77
CA ASP A 147 0.97 34.92 15.22
C ASP A 147 0.16 35.80 16.19
N GLY A 148 0.87 36.51 17.07
CA GLY A 148 0.26 37.32 18.12
C GLY A 148 -0.48 36.48 19.16
N GLU A 149 -1.81 36.60 19.21
CA GLU A 149 -2.67 35.81 20.11
C GLU A 149 -3.20 34.52 19.45
N GLN A 150 -2.96 34.33 18.15
CA GLN A 150 -3.39 33.13 17.42
C GLN A 150 -2.34 32.03 17.59
N GLN A 151 -2.78 30.82 17.95
CA GLN A 151 -1.95 29.63 18.05
C GLN A 151 -2.65 28.46 17.39
N VAL A 152 -1.91 27.72 16.55
CA VAL A 152 -2.36 26.49 15.91
C VAL A 152 -1.30 25.41 16.13
N ARG A 153 -1.74 24.24 16.56
CA ARG A 153 -0.89 23.05 16.71
C ARG A 153 -1.26 22.00 15.68
N ILE A 154 -0.26 21.51 14.97
CA ILE A 154 -0.40 20.48 13.94
C ILE A 154 0.37 19.25 14.40
N LEU A 155 -0.22 18.06 14.28
CA LEU A 155 0.50 16.79 14.39
C LEU A 155 0.58 16.15 13.00
N ALA A 156 1.78 16.02 12.47
CA ALA A 156 2.09 15.23 11.29
C ALA A 156 2.59 13.85 11.75
N THR A 157 1.82 12.78 11.50
CA THR A 157 2.23 11.45 11.98
C THR A 157 3.41 10.90 11.21
N GLY A 158 3.51 11.20 9.90
CA GLY A 158 4.25 10.32 8.99
C GLY A 158 3.72 8.90 9.09
N ASP A 159 4.50 7.94 8.62
CA ASP A 159 4.17 6.54 8.84
C ASP A 159 4.31 6.19 10.32
N PHE A 160 3.27 5.56 10.86
CA PHE A 160 3.17 5.31 12.29
C PHE A 160 2.51 3.97 12.58
N THR A 161 2.73 3.49 13.81
CA THR A 161 1.92 2.49 14.48
C THR A 161 1.75 2.88 15.95
N GLY A 162 0.85 2.21 16.66
CA GLY A 162 0.77 2.31 18.13
C GLY A 162 1.74 1.37 18.86
N ARG A 163 2.59 0.64 18.12
CA ARG A 163 3.51 -0.39 18.61
C ARG A 163 4.95 0.09 18.54
N ASP A 164 5.82 -0.56 19.28
CA ASP A 164 7.25 -0.30 19.18
C ASP A 164 7.81 -0.88 17.87
N ALA A 165 8.90 -0.30 17.36
CA ALA A 165 9.71 -0.86 16.30
C ALA A 165 11.18 -0.82 16.68
N ALA A 166 11.76 -1.99 16.96
CA ALA A 166 13.15 -2.14 17.40
C ALA A 166 13.50 -1.32 18.67
N GLY A 167 12.55 -1.23 19.60
CA GLY A 167 12.67 -0.46 20.84
C GLY A 167 12.34 1.03 20.68
N TYR A 168 12.04 1.52 19.49
CA TYR A 168 11.50 2.87 19.30
C TYR A 168 10.01 2.87 19.65
N PRO A 169 9.55 3.73 20.58
CA PRO A 169 8.14 3.75 20.98
C PRO A 169 7.18 4.01 19.82
N GLY A 170 6.02 3.36 19.87
CA GLY A 170 4.87 3.72 19.04
C GLY A 170 4.31 5.10 19.33
N LEU A 171 3.42 5.58 18.46
CA LEU A 171 2.65 6.80 18.69
C LEU A 171 1.73 6.60 19.90
N GLU A 172 1.82 7.50 20.88
CA GLU A 172 0.91 7.57 22.04
C GLU A 172 -0.08 8.73 21.86
N PRO A 173 -1.30 8.51 21.32
CA PRO A 173 -2.18 9.60 20.91
C PRO A 173 -2.67 10.46 22.08
N ASN A 174 -2.80 9.86 23.27
CA ASN A 174 -3.24 10.54 24.49
C ASN A 174 -2.24 11.60 24.99
N ALA A 175 -1.01 11.60 24.48
CA ALA A 175 -0.01 12.62 24.81
C ALA A 175 -0.26 13.95 24.07
N TYR A 176 -1.20 14.00 23.12
CA TYR A 176 -1.40 15.16 22.23
C TYR A 176 -2.85 15.70 22.19
N PRO A 177 -3.50 15.97 23.35
CA PRO A 177 -4.91 16.36 23.39
C PRO A 177 -5.21 17.79 22.87
N GLU A 178 -4.19 18.60 22.60
CA GLU A 178 -4.32 20.00 22.16
C GLU A 178 -4.02 20.22 20.66
N VAL A 179 -3.99 19.17 19.85
CA VAL A 179 -3.75 19.28 18.40
C VAL A 179 -5.00 19.80 17.71
N ASP A 180 -4.85 20.86 16.91
CA ASP A 180 -5.95 21.41 16.10
C ASP A 180 -6.09 20.69 14.77
N ILE A 181 -4.95 20.36 14.14
CA ILE A 181 -4.87 19.79 12.79
C ILE A 181 -4.03 18.52 12.86
N LEU A 182 -4.59 17.38 12.46
CA LEU A 182 -3.90 16.10 12.38
C LEU A 182 -3.69 15.72 10.92
N PHE A 183 -2.44 15.61 10.47
CA PHE A 183 -2.10 14.95 9.21
C PHE A 183 -1.81 13.47 9.53
N LEU A 184 -2.71 12.61 9.07
CA LEU A 184 -2.79 11.19 9.44
C LEU A 184 -2.48 10.32 8.21
N THR A 185 -1.37 9.60 8.25
CA THR A 185 -1.11 8.49 7.33
C THR A 185 -2.21 7.45 7.48
N ALA A 186 -2.87 7.10 6.37
CA ALA A 186 -3.96 6.14 6.36
C ALA A 186 -3.60 4.81 5.71
N ALA A 187 -2.32 4.52 5.44
CA ALA A 187 -1.85 3.18 5.14
C ALA A 187 -2.11 2.24 6.32
N THR A 188 -2.67 1.06 6.05
CA THR A 188 -3.13 0.12 7.06
C THR A 188 -2.72 -1.31 6.76
N ASN A 189 -2.48 -2.12 7.80
CA ASN A 189 -2.27 -3.56 7.68
C ASN A 189 -2.94 -4.31 8.84
N GLU A 190 -4.03 -5.02 8.53
CA GLU A 190 -4.81 -5.81 9.52
C GLU A 190 -4.09 -7.07 9.99
N GLU A 191 -3.17 -7.61 9.19
CA GLU A 191 -2.49 -8.88 9.47
C GLU A 191 -1.09 -8.71 10.05
N MET A 192 -0.63 -7.47 10.26
CA MET A 192 0.75 -7.15 10.60
C MET A 192 1.31 -8.02 11.73
N GLU A 193 0.63 -8.09 12.89
CA GLU A 193 1.12 -8.88 14.03
C GLU A 193 1.18 -10.38 13.77
N ALA A 194 0.22 -10.89 12.97
CA ALA A 194 0.19 -12.29 12.59
C ALA A 194 1.35 -12.61 11.64
N GLN A 195 1.57 -11.76 10.63
CA GLN A 195 2.69 -11.85 9.68
C GLN A 195 4.03 -11.76 10.40
N LEU A 196 4.23 -10.76 11.28
CA LEU A 196 5.46 -10.60 12.05
C LEU A 196 5.74 -11.80 12.96
N THR A 197 4.72 -12.28 13.67
CA THR A 197 4.83 -13.49 14.50
C THR A 197 5.18 -14.71 13.65
N GLU A 198 4.61 -14.83 12.45
CA GLU A 198 4.88 -15.93 11.54
C GLU A 198 6.33 -15.91 11.05
N ILE A 199 6.81 -14.75 10.60
CA ILE A 199 8.19 -14.50 10.14
C ILE A 199 9.18 -14.86 11.25
N VAL A 200 9.00 -14.27 12.44
CA VAL A 200 9.90 -14.50 13.57
C VAL A 200 9.88 -15.98 13.99
N GLY A 201 8.69 -16.58 14.03
CA GLY A 201 8.53 -17.98 14.37
C GLY A 201 9.14 -18.93 13.34
N GLU A 202 9.02 -18.65 12.05
CA GLU A 202 9.60 -19.47 10.99
C GLU A 202 11.13 -19.38 11.02
N VAL A 203 11.71 -18.18 11.03
CA VAL A 203 13.17 -18.01 11.10
C VAL A 203 13.74 -18.70 12.33
N THR A 204 13.11 -18.53 13.50
CA THR A 204 13.54 -19.19 14.74
C THR A 204 13.47 -20.72 14.61
N ALA A 205 12.40 -21.26 14.03
CA ALA A 205 12.26 -22.71 13.85
C ALA A 205 13.32 -23.28 12.90
N ARG A 206 13.64 -22.59 11.81
CA ARG A 206 14.67 -23.01 10.84
C ARG A 206 16.06 -22.97 11.43
N THR A 207 16.35 -21.91 12.17
CA THR A 207 17.60 -21.73 12.90
C THR A 207 17.79 -22.85 13.95
N ASN A 208 16.76 -23.12 14.75
CA ASN A 208 16.78 -24.22 15.73
C ASN A 208 16.88 -25.61 15.09
N ALA A 209 16.40 -25.78 13.85
CA ALA A 209 16.59 -27.01 13.08
C ALA A 209 18.01 -27.17 12.49
N GLY A 210 18.90 -26.20 12.70
CA GLY A 210 20.29 -26.23 12.21
C GLY A 210 20.44 -25.79 10.74
N SER A 211 19.41 -25.17 10.16
CA SER A 211 19.46 -24.66 8.79
C SER A 211 20.48 -23.53 8.65
N LYS A 212 21.02 -23.39 7.45
CA LYS A 212 21.71 -22.18 7.02
C LYS A 212 20.66 -21.26 6.40
N THR A 213 20.22 -20.25 7.14
CA THR A 213 19.07 -19.42 6.76
C THR A 213 19.53 -18.10 6.18
N LEU A 214 19.08 -17.74 4.97
CA LEU A 214 19.15 -16.40 4.42
C LEU A 214 17.78 -15.75 4.53
N CYS A 215 17.67 -14.67 5.29
CA CYS A 215 16.50 -13.81 5.38
C CYS A 215 16.76 -12.54 4.57
N THR A 216 15.95 -12.25 3.55
CA THR A 216 16.13 -11.05 2.73
C THR A 216 15.07 -10.02 3.08
N ALA A 217 15.49 -8.76 3.28
CA ALA A 217 14.62 -7.67 3.72
C ALA A 217 15.17 -6.31 3.29
N SER A 218 14.38 -5.24 3.41
CA SER A 218 14.87 -3.87 3.30
C SER A 218 15.87 -3.56 4.43
N GLY A 219 16.56 -2.42 4.32
CA GLY A 219 17.57 -2.01 5.29
C GLY A 219 17.02 -1.96 6.72
N LEU A 220 16.00 -1.13 6.95
CA LEU A 220 15.44 -0.88 8.28
C LEU A 220 14.59 -2.05 8.79
N THR A 221 13.83 -2.73 7.92
CA THR A 221 13.14 -3.98 8.28
C THR A 221 14.12 -5.05 8.73
N GLY A 222 15.29 -5.15 8.08
CA GLY A 222 16.35 -6.06 8.51
C GLY A 222 16.92 -5.75 9.90
N VAL A 223 17.05 -4.46 10.25
CA VAL A 223 17.45 -4.03 11.59
C VAL A 223 16.38 -4.37 12.62
N HIS A 224 15.10 -4.15 12.28
CA HIS A 224 13.96 -4.50 13.13
C HIS A 224 13.96 -6.00 13.45
N LEU A 225 14.02 -6.85 12.43
CA LEU A 225 14.06 -8.30 12.60
C LEU A 225 15.25 -8.78 13.44
N ALA A 226 16.46 -8.23 13.24
CA ALA A 226 17.62 -8.58 14.06
C ALA A 226 17.41 -8.24 15.54
N THR A 227 16.75 -7.10 15.82
CA THR A 227 16.41 -6.68 17.18
C THR A 227 15.40 -7.63 17.82
N LEU A 228 14.39 -8.07 17.05
CA LEU A 228 13.43 -9.07 17.51
C LEU A 228 14.10 -10.43 17.78
N PHE A 229 15.02 -10.88 16.92
CA PHE A 229 15.74 -12.14 17.16
C PHE A 229 16.65 -12.09 18.39
N ALA A 230 17.26 -10.93 18.67
CA ALA A 230 17.98 -10.72 19.93
C ALA A 230 17.04 -10.86 21.14
N ALA A 231 15.88 -10.20 21.10
CA ALA A 231 14.89 -10.28 22.17
C ALA A 231 14.29 -11.69 22.35
N VAL A 232 14.07 -12.42 21.26
CA VAL A 232 13.61 -13.82 21.29
C VAL A 232 14.64 -14.74 21.94
N GLU A 233 15.93 -14.58 21.64
CA GLU A 233 17.00 -15.34 22.29
C GLU A 233 16.98 -15.11 23.81
N ASP A 234 16.88 -13.84 24.24
CA ASP A 234 16.86 -13.45 25.64
C ASP A 234 15.58 -13.95 26.37
N GLU A 235 14.39 -13.81 25.79
CA GLU A 235 13.13 -14.21 26.44
C GLU A 235 12.93 -15.74 26.43
N LEU A 236 13.26 -16.42 25.34
CA LEU A 236 12.93 -17.83 25.14
C LEU A 236 14.06 -18.80 25.50
N ASP A 237 15.26 -18.31 25.81
CA ASP A 237 16.47 -19.12 26.05
C ASP A 237 16.76 -20.07 24.87
N VAL A 238 16.62 -19.53 23.65
CA VAL A 238 16.92 -20.22 22.38
C VAL A 238 18.12 -19.54 21.72
N SER A 239 19.05 -20.31 21.18
CA SER A 239 20.19 -19.73 20.46
C SER A 239 19.78 -19.35 19.04
N ILE A 240 19.84 -18.06 18.72
CA ILE A 240 19.59 -17.51 17.38
C ILE A 240 20.78 -16.64 16.98
N PRO A 241 21.89 -17.24 16.51
CA PRO A 241 22.97 -16.47 15.93
C PRO A 241 22.48 -15.68 14.71
N VAL A 242 22.64 -14.35 14.74
CA VAL A 242 22.25 -13.45 13.66
C VAL A 242 23.49 -12.85 13.01
N ILE A 243 23.58 -12.91 11.69
CA ILE A 243 24.61 -12.22 10.92
C ILE A 243 23.93 -11.16 10.04
N LEU A 244 24.24 -9.89 10.26
CA LEU A 244 23.81 -8.81 9.39
C LEU A 244 24.85 -8.59 8.30
N ALA A 245 24.42 -8.50 7.04
CA ALA A 245 25.35 -8.32 5.92
C ALA A 245 24.99 -7.11 5.05
N GLY A 246 26.03 -6.37 4.65
CA GLY A 246 25.89 -5.27 3.68
C GLY A 246 25.16 -4.05 4.26
N HIS A 247 24.15 -3.56 3.55
CA HIS A 247 23.46 -2.32 3.92
C HIS A 247 22.74 -2.43 5.27
N VAL A 248 22.09 -3.57 5.58
CA VAL A 248 21.43 -3.81 6.88
C VAL A 248 22.43 -3.65 8.04
N ALA A 249 23.63 -4.22 7.91
CA ALA A 249 24.70 -4.08 8.89
C ALA A 249 25.18 -2.62 9.05
N LYS A 250 25.29 -1.87 7.94
CA LYS A 250 25.63 -0.44 7.98
C LYS A 250 24.60 0.38 8.75
N LEU A 251 23.31 0.08 8.56
CA LEU A 251 22.23 0.77 9.27
C LEU A 251 22.22 0.40 10.76
N TYR A 252 22.38 -0.88 11.08
CA TYR A 252 22.49 -1.38 12.45
C TYR A 252 23.62 -0.69 13.23
N ASP A 253 24.81 -0.62 12.62
CA ASP A 253 25.97 0.04 13.22
C ASP A 253 25.75 1.55 13.39
N ALA A 254 25.13 2.20 12.40
CA ALA A 254 24.85 3.64 12.43
C ALA A 254 23.85 4.02 13.53
N LEU A 255 22.84 3.16 13.77
CA LEU A 255 21.89 3.29 14.87
C LEU A 255 22.48 2.86 16.23
N GLY A 256 23.72 2.40 16.26
CA GLY A 256 24.42 2.04 17.49
C GLY A 256 23.78 0.89 18.26
N TYR A 257 23.24 -0.12 17.58
CA TYR A 257 22.86 -1.38 18.21
C TYR A 257 24.09 -2.25 18.50
N ASP A 258 24.03 -3.06 19.56
CA ASP A 258 25.11 -3.98 19.98
C ASP A 258 24.54 -5.17 20.77
N HIS A 259 23.70 -5.97 20.11
CA HIS A 259 23.12 -7.18 20.69
C HIS A 259 24.11 -8.34 20.65
N GLY A 260 24.25 -9.07 21.76
CA GLY A 260 25.32 -10.08 21.92
C GLY A 260 25.26 -11.27 20.96
N ASN A 261 24.10 -11.56 20.37
CA ASN A 261 23.89 -12.61 19.39
C ASN A 261 23.92 -12.11 17.93
N VAL A 262 24.16 -10.81 17.70
CA VAL A 262 24.23 -10.20 16.37
C VAL A 262 25.67 -9.93 15.98
N THR A 263 26.09 -10.43 14.82
CA THR A 263 27.36 -10.10 14.19
C THR A 263 27.13 -9.19 12.98
N SER A 264 27.64 -7.97 13.04
CA SER A 264 27.56 -7.01 11.93
C SER A 264 28.72 -7.20 10.94
N VAL A 265 28.38 -7.38 9.65
CA VAL A 265 29.33 -7.50 8.53
C VAL A 265 28.98 -6.49 7.43
N PRO A 266 29.34 -5.20 7.60
CA PRO A 266 29.01 -4.13 6.65
C PRO A 266 29.56 -4.34 5.24
N GLU A 267 30.71 -4.99 5.14
CA GLU A 267 31.40 -5.32 3.89
C GLU A 267 32.00 -6.72 3.99
N PHE A 268 31.82 -7.53 2.94
CA PHE A 268 32.27 -8.91 2.92
C PHE A 268 32.87 -9.28 1.55
N THR A 269 34.03 -9.95 1.61
CA THR A 269 34.73 -10.45 0.41
C THR A 269 34.31 -11.88 0.12
N SER A 270 34.05 -12.69 1.16
CA SER A 270 33.67 -14.10 1.03
C SER A 270 32.29 -14.32 1.60
N THR A 271 31.35 -14.88 0.82
CA THR A 271 30.02 -15.22 1.33
C THR A 271 30.04 -16.23 2.48
N ALA A 272 31.13 -17.00 2.62
CA ALA A 272 31.30 -17.95 3.72
C ALA A 272 31.44 -17.28 5.09
N GLU A 273 31.84 -16.00 5.15
CA GLU A 273 31.89 -15.25 6.41
C GLU A 273 30.50 -14.80 6.89
N CYS A 274 29.51 -14.87 6.00
CA CYS A 274 28.16 -14.44 6.28
C CYS A 274 27.21 -15.57 6.66
N PHE A 275 27.67 -16.83 6.74
CA PHE A 275 26.79 -17.98 6.98
C PHE A 275 27.34 -18.90 8.07
N GLU A 276 26.44 -19.38 8.90
CA GLU A 276 26.70 -20.47 9.83
C GLU A 276 25.51 -21.44 9.90
N HIS A 277 25.77 -22.67 10.35
CA HIS A 277 24.71 -23.66 10.55
C HIS A 277 23.95 -23.35 11.82
N GLY A 278 22.62 -23.33 11.73
CA GLY A 278 21.76 -22.92 12.82
C GLY A 278 21.90 -21.44 13.14
N GLY A 279 22.22 -20.61 12.14
CA GLY A 279 22.18 -19.15 12.22
C GLY A 279 21.34 -18.56 11.08
N VAL A 280 20.98 -17.29 11.23
CA VAL A 280 20.28 -16.51 10.20
C VAL A 280 21.13 -15.35 9.72
N THR A 281 21.24 -15.22 8.40
CA THR A 281 21.88 -14.09 7.73
C THR A 281 20.81 -13.15 7.21
N ILE A 282 20.82 -11.88 7.61
CA ILE A 282 19.88 -10.86 7.11
C ILE A 282 20.61 -9.91 6.16
N ALA A 283 20.08 -9.76 4.94
CA ALA A 283 20.67 -8.91 3.91
C ALA A 283 19.63 -8.35 2.94
N GLY A 284 19.88 -7.14 2.42
CA GLY A 284 19.06 -6.54 1.36
C GLY A 284 19.69 -6.59 -0.03
N PRO A 285 18.88 -6.33 -1.09
CA PRO A 285 17.44 -6.03 -1.03
C PRO A 285 16.54 -7.24 -0.77
N GLU A 286 15.23 -6.97 -0.61
CA GLU A 286 14.16 -7.92 -0.27
C GLU A 286 14.05 -9.12 -1.22
N VAL A 287 14.15 -8.87 -2.52
CA VAL A 287 14.27 -9.93 -3.52
C VAL A 287 15.75 -10.10 -3.87
N PRO A 288 16.33 -11.31 -3.74
CA PRO A 288 17.77 -11.52 -3.94
C PRO A 288 18.18 -11.59 -5.42
N VAL A 289 17.99 -10.50 -6.15
CA VAL A 289 18.41 -10.36 -7.57
C VAL A 289 19.78 -9.70 -7.72
N ASP A 290 20.13 -8.80 -6.81
CA ASP A 290 21.38 -8.03 -6.84
C ASP A 290 21.91 -7.76 -5.42
N GLY A 291 22.89 -6.86 -5.28
CA GLY A 291 23.34 -6.39 -3.97
C GLY A 291 23.95 -7.49 -3.09
N SER A 292 23.76 -7.36 -1.78
CA SER A 292 24.29 -8.31 -0.81
C SER A 292 23.46 -9.58 -0.75
N SER A 293 22.13 -9.46 -0.74
CA SER A 293 21.22 -10.61 -0.73
C SER A 293 21.39 -11.48 -1.98
N GLY A 294 21.50 -10.90 -3.18
CA GLY A 294 21.74 -11.63 -4.43
C GLY A 294 23.07 -12.39 -4.43
N ARG A 295 24.17 -11.76 -3.98
CA ARG A 295 25.48 -12.44 -3.83
C ARG A 295 25.40 -13.62 -2.84
N LEU A 296 24.69 -13.45 -1.74
CA LEU A 296 24.54 -14.48 -0.72
C LEU A 296 23.64 -15.63 -1.20
N PHE A 297 22.51 -15.30 -1.83
CA PHE A 297 21.59 -16.26 -2.44
C PHE A 297 22.30 -17.16 -3.46
N GLU A 298 23.07 -16.58 -4.37
CA GLU A 298 23.82 -17.34 -5.37
C GLU A 298 24.78 -18.37 -4.75
N SER A 299 25.26 -18.14 -3.52
CA SER A 299 26.15 -19.08 -2.83
C SER A 299 25.44 -20.23 -2.11
N ILE A 300 24.12 -20.12 -1.89
CA ILE A 300 23.31 -21.14 -1.22
C ILE A 300 22.25 -21.77 -2.14
N LYS A 301 22.04 -21.26 -3.35
CA LYS A 301 20.91 -21.64 -4.21
C LYS A 301 20.78 -23.14 -4.50
N ASP A 302 21.91 -23.84 -4.58
CA ASP A 302 21.98 -25.28 -4.86
C ASP A 302 22.09 -26.13 -3.58
N ASP A 303 22.04 -25.52 -2.39
CA ASP A 303 22.13 -26.19 -1.09
C ASP A 303 20.74 -26.62 -0.61
N ALA A 304 20.41 -27.90 -0.79
CA ALA A 304 19.13 -28.48 -0.37
C ALA A 304 18.90 -28.46 1.16
N SER A 305 19.94 -28.15 1.95
CA SER A 305 19.85 -28.02 3.41
C SER A 305 19.68 -26.57 3.88
N ALA A 306 19.78 -25.59 2.97
CA ALA A 306 19.62 -24.18 3.29
C ALA A 306 18.15 -23.74 3.25
N THR A 307 17.90 -22.56 3.79
CA THR A 307 16.58 -21.92 3.78
C THR A 307 16.69 -20.49 3.27
N LEU A 308 15.78 -20.10 2.38
CA LEU A 308 15.56 -18.71 1.95
C LEU A 308 14.21 -18.24 2.49
N ILE A 309 14.19 -17.10 3.19
CA ILE A 309 12.98 -16.43 3.67
C ILE A 309 13.02 -15.01 3.13
N GLN A 310 12.02 -14.61 2.36
CA GLN A 310 11.96 -13.29 1.71
C GLN A 310 10.90 -12.44 2.39
N ILE A 311 11.29 -11.27 2.90
CA ILE A 311 10.40 -10.32 3.57
C ILE A 311 10.23 -9.13 2.63
N GLN A 312 9.03 -8.96 2.09
CA GLN A 312 8.73 -8.03 1.00
C GLN A 312 7.82 -6.90 1.49
N GLY A 313 8.19 -5.65 1.24
CA GLY A 313 7.42 -4.45 1.62
C GLY A 313 6.34 -4.06 0.61
N GLY A 314 6.26 -4.74 -0.54
CA GLY A 314 5.26 -4.47 -1.57
C GLY A 314 5.29 -5.49 -2.70
N ALA A 315 4.51 -5.22 -3.76
CA ALA A 315 4.32 -6.10 -4.91
C ALA A 315 5.63 -6.32 -5.68
N THR A 316 6.38 -7.35 -5.30
CA THR A 316 7.63 -7.77 -5.92
C THR A 316 7.60 -9.27 -6.19
N GLU A 317 8.23 -9.70 -7.28
CA GLU A 317 8.26 -11.12 -7.65
C GLU A 317 9.28 -11.90 -6.80
N ALA A 318 8.77 -12.62 -5.80
CA ALA A 318 9.58 -13.46 -4.92
C ALA A 318 10.24 -14.62 -5.69
N LYS A 319 11.41 -15.05 -5.23
CA LYS A 319 11.99 -16.35 -5.63
C LYS A 319 11.12 -17.48 -5.14
N THR A 320 11.01 -18.53 -5.97
CA THR A 320 10.18 -19.70 -5.67
C THR A 320 11.02 -20.97 -5.62
N GLN A 321 10.36 -22.11 -5.42
CA GLN A 321 11.03 -23.42 -5.39
C GLN A 321 11.72 -23.77 -6.71
N SER A 322 11.37 -23.13 -7.83
CA SER A 322 12.11 -23.31 -9.09
C SER A 322 13.49 -22.64 -9.08
N ASP A 323 13.68 -21.62 -8.25
CA ASP A 323 14.93 -20.86 -8.16
C ASP A 323 15.89 -21.40 -7.09
N PHE A 324 15.38 -22.19 -6.14
CA PHE A 324 16.09 -22.60 -4.93
C PHE A 324 15.95 -24.09 -4.64
N ALA A 325 17.05 -24.79 -4.38
CA ALA A 325 17.06 -26.22 -4.09
C ALA A 325 16.64 -26.58 -2.66
N GLY A 326 16.76 -25.63 -1.72
CA GLY A 326 16.39 -25.79 -0.31
C GLY A 326 14.94 -25.41 -0.03
N THR A 327 14.66 -25.02 1.22
CA THR A 327 13.33 -24.51 1.59
C THR A 327 13.20 -23.02 1.29
N VAL A 328 12.12 -22.60 0.65
CA VAL A 328 11.85 -21.19 0.35
C VAL A 328 10.49 -20.77 0.89
N SER A 329 10.43 -19.58 1.51
CA SER A 329 9.19 -18.89 1.84
C SER A 329 9.30 -17.40 1.51
N ALA A 330 8.16 -16.77 1.32
CA ALA A 330 8.03 -15.34 1.10
C ALA A 330 6.88 -14.83 1.96
N HIS A 331 7.07 -13.66 2.55
CA HIS A 331 6.12 -13.01 3.44
C HIS A 331 6.04 -11.55 3.06
N GLU A 332 4.81 -11.06 2.86
CA GLU A 332 4.56 -9.64 2.80
C GLU A 332 4.60 -9.07 4.21
N PHE A 333 5.29 -7.95 4.38
CA PHE A 333 5.40 -7.29 5.66
C PHE A 333 5.46 -5.78 5.45
N SER A 334 4.46 -5.10 5.99
CA SER A 334 4.46 -3.65 6.12
C SER A 334 3.99 -3.25 7.51
N ASN A 335 4.80 -2.46 8.21
CA ASN A 335 4.55 -2.07 9.60
C ASN A 335 3.62 -0.86 9.67
N HIS A 336 2.36 -1.07 9.29
CA HIS A 336 1.28 -0.10 9.44
C HIS A 336 0.27 -0.56 10.49
N PRO A 337 -0.54 0.36 11.05
CA PRO A 337 -1.55 0.00 12.02
C PRO A 337 -2.77 -0.64 11.31
N PRO A 338 -3.59 -1.42 12.01
CA PRO A 338 -4.93 -1.75 11.52
C PRO A 338 -5.80 -0.48 11.45
N GLU A 339 -6.86 -0.48 10.63
CA GLU A 339 -7.71 0.69 10.40
C GLU A 339 -8.41 1.18 11.69
N GLU A 340 -8.64 0.29 12.65
CA GLU A 340 -9.21 0.64 13.96
C GLU A 340 -8.33 1.63 14.73
N VAL A 341 -7.01 1.48 14.67
CA VAL A 341 -6.05 2.34 15.38
C VAL A 341 -6.08 3.77 14.83
N LEU A 342 -6.39 3.98 13.54
CA LEU A 342 -6.58 5.32 12.98
C LEU A 342 -7.74 6.04 13.68
N SER A 343 -8.81 5.30 14.00
CA SER A 343 -9.96 5.86 14.71
C SER A 343 -9.62 6.17 16.16
N ASP A 344 -8.88 5.28 16.83
CA ASP A 344 -8.40 5.52 18.20
C ASP A 344 -7.51 6.77 18.29
N VAL A 345 -6.65 7.00 17.29
CA VAL A 345 -5.83 8.22 17.19
C VAL A 345 -6.71 9.45 17.08
N VAL A 346 -7.64 9.49 16.11
CA VAL A 346 -8.50 10.65 15.89
C VAL A 346 -9.41 10.91 17.10
N GLU A 347 -9.90 9.87 17.77
CA GLU A 347 -10.72 10.01 18.97
C GLU A 347 -9.92 10.53 20.16
N SER A 348 -8.70 10.04 20.37
CA SER A 348 -7.83 10.42 21.49
C SER A 348 -7.26 11.84 21.33
N VAL A 349 -6.82 12.18 20.13
CA VAL A 349 -6.29 13.51 19.79
C VAL A 349 -7.43 14.53 19.70
N SER A 350 -8.59 14.11 19.21
CA SER A 350 -9.79 14.94 19.01
C SER A 350 -9.55 16.22 18.18
N PRO A 351 -8.89 16.14 17.00
CA PRO A 351 -8.50 17.33 16.24
C PRO A 351 -9.70 18.02 15.58
N ILE A 352 -9.58 19.32 15.32
CA ILE A 352 -10.55 20.09 14.52
C ILE A 352 -10.52 19.62 13.06
N HIS A 353 -9.32 19.52 12.48
CA HIS A 353 -9.09 18.99 11.13
C HIS A 353 -8.36 17.65 11.18
N THR A 354 -8.77 16.73 10.31
CA THR A 354 -8.01 15.50 10.03
C THR A 354 -7.73 15.47 8.53
N VAL A 355 -6.47 15.56 8.13
CA VAL A 355 -6.03 15.43 6.74
C VAL A 355 -5.52 14.01 6.54
N ILE A 356 -5.98 13.35 5.49
CA ILE A 356 -5.60 11.97 5.17
C ILE A 356 -4.45 11.96 4.17
N GLU A 357 -3.37 11.28 4.54
CA GLU A 357 -2.18 11.08 3.73
C GLU A 357 -1.96 9.60 3.41
N HIS A 358 -1.04 9.31 2.49
CA HIS A 358 -0.55 7.97 2.11
C HIS A 358 -1.66 6.98 1.73
N GLN A 359 -2.68 7.51 1.05
CA GLN A 359 -3.79 6.78 0.46
C GLN A 359 -4.16 7.44 -0.88
N GLN A 360 -4.71 6.66 -1.80
CA GLN A 360 -5.01 7.10 -3.16
C GLN A 360 -6.37 6.62 -3.68
N GLY A 361 -6.90 7.34 -4.66
CA GLY A 361 -8.10 6.95 -5.38
C GLY A 361 -9.33 6.85 -4.47
N ASP A 362 -10.18 5.86 -4.73
CA ASP A 362 -11.46 5.70 -4.04
C ASP A 362 -11.31 5.33 -2.57
N SER A 363 -10.16 4.76 -2.18
CA SER A 363 -9.85 4.44 -0.78
C SER A 363 -9.87 5.68 0.12
N LEU A 364 -9.57 6.87 -0.41
CA LEU A 364 -9.64 8.14 0.33
C LEU A 364 -11.09 8.51 0.68
N GLN A 365 -12.06 8.18 -0.18
CA GLN A 365 -13.44 8.67 -0.03
C GLN A 365 -14.09 8.18 1.27
N ARG A 366 -13.69 7.01 1.78
CA ARG A 366 -14.25 6.43 3.01
C ARG A 366 -13.99 7.28 4.26
N TYR A 367 -13.04 8.21 4.22
CA TYR A 367 -12.66 9.03 5.38
C TYR A 367 -13.37 10.38 5.48
N LYS A 368 -14.05 10.85 4.41
CA LYS A 368 -14.61 12.22 4.32
C LYS A 368 -15.59 12.61 5.42
N ASP A 369 -16.34 11.65 5.97
CA ASP A 369 -17.31 11.85 7.07
C ASP A 369 -17.13 10.82 8.19
N LYS A 370 -15.96 10.15 8.25
CA LYS A 370 -15.74 9.02 9.18
C LYS A 370 -15.71 9.45 10.64
N TRP A 371 -15.17 10.63 10.94
CA TRP A 371 -14.93 11.09 12.30
C TRP A 371 -15.62 12.42 12.61
N ASN A 372 -15.71 12.75 13.90
CA ASN A 372 -16.21 14.04 14.37
C ASN A 372 -15.14 15.14 14.22
N SER A 373 -14.60 15.30 13.01
CA SER A 373 -13.59 16.26 12.59
C SER A 373 -13.90 16.77 11.18
N PHE A 374 -13.33 17.91 10.81
CA PHE A 374 -13.29 18.34 9.42
C PHE A 374 -12.27 17.49 8.65
N SER A 375 -12.75 16.38 8.10
CA SER A 375 -11.90 15.41 7.39
C SER A 375 -11.61 15.82 5.95
N TRP A 376 -10.34 16.02 5.66
CA TRP A 376 -9.80 16.27 4.33
C TRP A 376 -9.23 14.98 3.76
N ALA A 377 -9.99 14.35 2.87
CA ALA A 377 -9.59 13.11 2.19
C ALA A 377 -9.73 13.32 0.69
N THR A 378 -8.80 14.11 0.14
CA THR A 378 -8.78 14.54 -1.26
C THR A 378 -7.45 14.18 -1.89
N GLY A 379 -7.47 13.51 -3.03
CA GLY A 379 -6.28 13.41 -3.90
C GLY A 379 -6.12 14.63 -4.81
N SER A 380 -6.56 15.82 -4.39
CA SER A 380 -6.51 17.03 -5.22
C SER A 380 -5.08 17.57 -5.32
N GLU A 381 -4.72 18.07 -6.51
CA GLU A 381 -3.50 18.86 -6.76
C GLU A 381 -3.74 20.34 -6.43
N GLY A 382 -4.63 20.63 -5.48
CA GLY A 382 -5.09 21.98 -5.17
C GLY A 382 -4.74 22.40 -3.76
N GLU A 383 -4.50 23.69 -3.57
CA GLU A 383 -4.33 24.27 -2.23
C GLU A 383 -5.66 24.28 -1.47
N GLU A 384 -5.66 23.69 -0.27
CA GLU A 384 -6.80 23.61 0.63
C GLU A 384 -6.55 24.47 1.89
N THR A 385 -7.47 25.39 2.18
CA THR A 385 -7.34 26.27 3.36
C THR A 385 -7.89 25.60 4.61
N LEU A 386 -7.08 25.50 5.66
CA LEU A 386 -7.46 24.93 6.95
C LEU A 386 -7.85 26.00 7.97
N TYR A 387 -7.11 27.12 7.99
CA TYR A 387 -7.32 28.22 8.93
C TYR A 387 -7.20 29.56 8.21
N ARG A 388 -8.14 30.47 8.45
CA ARG A 388 -8.11 31.83 7.89
C ARG A 388 -8.69 32.83 8.86
N ASP A 389 -7.99 33.93 9.08
CA ASP A 389 -8.48 35.08 9.86
C ASP A 389 -9.10 34.71 11.23
N GLY A 390 -8.50 33.75 11.93
CA GLY A 390 -9.01 33.34 13.25
C GLY A 390 -10.06 32.22 13.24
N GLN A 391 -10.34 31.60 12.08
CA GLN A 391 -11.39 30.60 11.92
C GLN A 391 -10.90 29.35 11.18
N TYR A 392 -11.31 28.18 11.68
CA TYR A 392 -11.13 26.91 10.98
C TYR A 392 -12.11 26.78 9.82
N ILE A 393 -11.65 26.38 8.63
CA ILE A 393 -12.45 26.36 7.40
C ILE A 393 -12.90 24.94 7.08
N ALA A 394 -14.20 24.69 7.05
CA ALA A 394 -14.74 23.36 6.78
C ALA A 394 -14.57 22.96 5.30
N PRO A 395 -14.28 21.67 4.99
CA PRO A 395 -14.31 21.17 3.63
C PRO A 395 -15.71 21.27 3.01
N PRO A 396 -15.81 21.41 1.67
CA PRO A 396 -17.09 21.67 1.00
C PRO A 396 -18.09 20.50 1.04
N TRP A 397 -17.64 19.28 1.36
CA TRP A 397 -18.49 18.09 1.48
C TRP A 397 -19.00 17.83 2.90
N VAL A 398 -18.49 18.52 3.92
CA VAL A 398 -18.86 18.25 5.30
C VAL A 398 -20.34 18.58 5.53
N ASN A 399 -21.05 17.64 6.13
CA ASN A 399 -22.46 17.83 6.45
C ASN A 399 -22.66 18.75 7.67
N THR A 400 -23.84 19.37 7.76
CA THR A 400 -24.17 20.34 8.83
C THR A 400 -24.11 19.73 10.24
N TYR A 401 -24.30 18.42 10.39
CA TYR A 401 -24.22 17.76 11.69
C TYR A 401 -22.77 17.72 12.20
N ILE A 402 -21.83 17.27 11.38
CA ILE A 402 -20.40 17.27 11.71
C ILE A 402 -19.92 18.70 11.94
N GLU A 403 -20.31 19.64 11.05
CA GLU A 403 -19.97 21.05 11.22
C GLU A 403 -20.42 21.57 12.59
N GLN A 404 -21.66 21.32 12.99
CA GLN A 404 -22.15 21.75 14.29
C GLN A 404 -21.38 21.12 15.46
N GLN A 405 -21.00 19.83 15.37
CA GLN A 405 -20.21 19.15 16.41
C GLN A 405 -18.82 19.79 16.54
N VAL A 406 -18.12 19.98 15.42
CA VAL A 406 -16.77 20.56 15.40
C VAL A 406 -16.79 22.00 15.93
N ARG A 407 -17.76 22.82 15.49
CA ARG A 407 -17.90 24.21 15.97
C ARG A 407 -18.22 24.31 17.47
N ASN A 408 -19.01 23.39 18.01
CA ASN A 408 -19.28 23.35 19.44
C ASN A 408 -18.01 23.03 20.24
N ARG A 409 -17.14 22.17 19.72
CA ARG A 409 -15.86 21.80 20.34
C ARG A 409 -14.83 22.92 20.21
N GLU A 410 -14.72 23.57 19.05
CA GLU A 410 -13.86 24.75 18.83
C GLU A 410 -14.10 25.81 19.93
N GLY A 411 -15.37 26.15 20.20
CA GLY A 411 -15.72 27.08 21.26
C GLY A 411 -15.41 26.60 22.69
N GLN A 412 -15.22 25.29 22.92
CA GLN A 412 -14.76 24.74 24.20
C GLN A 412 -13.22 24.81 24.33
N VAL A 413 -12.49 24.50 23.25
CA VAL A 413 -11.02 24.53 23.20
C VAL A 413 -10.50 25.95 23.42
N ASP A 414 -11.13 26.96 22.81
CA ASP A 414 -10.77 28.37 23.03
C ASP A 414 -10.91 28.79 24.49
N THR A 415 -11.93 28.26 25.20
CA THR A 415 -12.11 28.54 26.63
C THR A 415 -11.07 27.85 27.50
N SER A 416 -10.64 26.62 27.15
CA SER A 416 -9.61 25.90 27.92
C SER A 416 -8.21 26.45 27.68
N ARG A 417 -7.86 26.87 26.45
CA ARG A 417 -6.55 27.47 26.14
C ARG A 417 -6.34 28.82 26.84
N ALA A 418 -7.39 29.62 26.98
CA ALA A 418 -7.34 30.86 27.76
C ALA A 418 -7.02 30.62 29.25
N ASP A 419 -7.44 29.48 29.81
CA ASP A 419 -7.10 29.06 31.17
C ASP A 419 -5.71 28.39 31.25
N ALA A 420 -5.29 27.67 30.20
CA ALA A 420 -3.99 27.00 30.09
C ALA A 420 -2.81 27.97 29.86
N ALA A 421 -3.00 29.08 29.14
CA ALA A 421 -1.98 30.14 29.02
C ALA A 421 -1.62 30.79 30.38
N LEU A 422 -2.40 30.53 31.43
CA LEU A 422 -2.14 30.94 32.82
C LEU A 422 -1.31 29.92 33.62
N LEU A 423 -1.12 28.72 33.06
CA LEU A 423 -0.37 27.60 33.59
C LEU A 423 0.55 27.10 32.48
N ASP A 424 1.80 27.59 32.43
CA ASP A 424 2.93 27.00 31.67
C ASP A 424 3.18 25.55 32.15
N ALA A 425 2.20 24.67 31.99
CA ALA A 425 2.35 23.26 32.13
C ALA A 425 3.15 22.85 30.90
N VAL A 426 4.45 22.69 31.15
CA VAL A 426 5.32 21.83 30.36
C VAL A 426 4.55 20.54 30.12
N GLU A 427 3.88 20.43 28.97
CA GLU A 427 3.35 19.15 28.52
C GLU A 427 4.57 18.26 28.34
N GLU A 428 4.64 17.19 29.14
CA GLU A 428 5.68 16.18 29.01
C GLU A 428 5.40 15.42 27.70
N ILE A 429 5.94 15.93 26.59
CA ILE A 429 5.97 15.24 25.32
C ILE A 429 6.82 13.97 25.52
N PRO A 430 6.32 12.78 25.16
CA PRO A 430 7.07 11.54 25.28
C PRO A 430 8.43 11.61 24.60
N GLU A 431 9.44 11.00 25.22
CA GLU A 431 10.78 10.91 24.63
C GLU A 431 10.76 10.03 23.37
N ILE A 432 11.40 10.50 22.30
CA ILE A 432 11.53 9.79 21.02
C ILE A 432 12.63 8.71 20.98
N GLY A 433 13.37 8.56 22.09
CA GLY A 433 14.55 7.73 22.15
C GLY A 433 14.24 6.23 22.18
N ARG A 434 15.17 5.46 21.60
CA ARG A 434 15.17 3.99 21.69
C ARG A 434 15.23 3.51 23.14
N ARG A 435 14.34 2.58 23.51
CA ARG A 435 14.37 1.85 24.78
C ARG A 435 15.50 0.81 24.76
N ASN A 436 16.15 0.60 25.91
CA ASN A 436 17.24 -0.39 26.01
C ASN A 436 16.72 -1.83 26.05
N ASP A 437 15.55 -2.04 26.67
CA ASP A 437 14.93 -3.34 26.81
C ASP A 437 13.84 -3.47 25.74
N ILE A 438 13.90 -4.55 24.95
CA ILE A 438 12.95 -4.84 23.88
C ILE A 438 11.83 -5.72 24.45
N ASP A 439 10.60 -5.23 24.41
CA ASP A 439 9.41 -5.99 24.80
C ASP A 439 8.75 -6.55 23.54
N LEU A 440 8.91 -7.86 23.33
CA LEU A 440 8.34 -8.56 22.17
C LEU A 440 6.82 -8.35 22.02
N SER A 441 6.09 -8.17 23.13
CA SER A 441 4.65 -7.90 23.06
C SER A 441 4.32 -6.49 22.57
N GLN A 442 5.12 -5.49 22.95
CA GLN A 442 4.97 -4.11 22.45
C GLN A 442 5.37 -3.98 20.98
N GLU A 443 6.26 -4.85 20.50
CA GLU A 443 6.65 -4.97 19.09
C GLU A 443 5.60 -5.74 18.24
N GLY A 444 4.55 -6.29 18.86
CA GLY A 444 3.51 -7.06 18.16
C GLY A 444 3.84 -8.54 17.94
N VAL A 445 4.83 -9.10 18.63
CA VAL A 445 5.23 -10.51 18.53
C VAL A 445 4.54 -11.37 19.59
N LYS A 446 3.78 -12.37 19.17
CA LYS A 446 3.05 -13.28 20.07
C LYS A 446 3.96 -14.43 20.55
N THR A 447 4.70 -14.22 21.64
CA THR A 447 5.72 -15.19 22.12
C THR A 447 5.16 -16.56 22.49
N THR A 448 3.89 -16.65 22.92
CA THR A 448 3.20 -17.93 23.16
C THR A 448 3.11 -18.79 21.90
N ALA A 449 2.78 -18.19 20.75
CA ALA A 449 2.70 -18.91 19.47
C ALA A 449 4.06 -19.46 19.05
N ILE A 450 5.14 -18.67 19.27
CA ILE A 450 6.51 -19.11 19.01
C ILE A 450 6.91 -20.27 19.93
N LYS A 451 6.61 -20.19 21.24
CA LYS A 451 6.87 -21.27 22.21
C LYS A 451 6.18 -22.57 21.80
N GLU A 452 4.91 -22.49 21.39
CA GLU A 452 4.13 -23.65 20.92
C GLU A 452 4.76 -24.30 19.67
N ARG A 453 5.12 -23.48 18.69
CA ARG A 453 5.81 -23.90 17.45
C ARG A 453 7.14 -24.60 17.72
N LEU A 454 7.91 -24.10 18.69
CA LEU A 454 9.20 -24.67 19.08
C LEU A 454 9.08 -25.82 20.10
N HIS A 455 7.88 -26.14 20.55
CA HIS A 455 7.60 -27.10 21.62
C HIS A 455 8.32 -26.79 22.95
N ILE A 456 8.55 -25.51 23.24
CA ILE A 456 9.16 -25.03 24.48
C ILE A 456 8.11 -25.06 25.59
N GLY A 457 8.41 -25.73 26.71
CA GLY A 457 7.50 -25.84 27.86
C GLY A 457 6.46 -26.97 27.75
N SER A 458 6.33 -27.62 26.59
CA SER A 458 5.53 -28.83 26.43
C SER A 458 6.21 -30.01 27.12
N SER A 459 5.84 -30.28 28.38
CA SER A 459 6.28 -31.49 29.08
C SER A 459 5.80 -32.74 28.32
N PRO A 460 6.66 -33.75 28.04
CA PRO A 460 6.28 -34.96 27.29
C PRO A 460 5.27 -35.89 27.98
N ASN A 461 4.59 -35.46 29.03
CA ASN A 461 3.92 -36.34 30.00
C ASN A 461 2.40 -36.17 30.06
N THR A 462 1.74 -36.15 28.91
CA THR A 462 0.27 -36.31 28.85
C THR A 462 -0.19 -37.28 27.76
N ALA A 463 0.63 -38.26 27.40
CA ALA A 463 0.22 -39.42 26.62
C ALA A 463 0.72 -40.70 27.30
N GLY A 464 -0.02 -41.18 28.30
CA GLY A 464 0.22 -42.49 28.90
C GLY A 464 0.07 -42.55 30.41
N GLN A 465 -1.16 -42.43 30.93
CA GLN A 465 -1.49 -43.00 32.23
C GLN A 465 -2.87 -43.68 32.18
N GLU A 466 -2.85 -44.95 31.77
CA GLU A 466 -3.74 -45.96 32.34
C GLU A 466 -2.88 -47.12 32.86
N ALA A 467 -3.16 -47.53 34.10
CA ALA A 467 -2.68 -48.72 34.83
C ALA A 467 -1.28 -48.71 35.53
N ALA A 468 -1.26 -48.10 36.72
CA ALA A 468 -0.85 -48.67 38.02
C ALA A 468 0.41 -49.57 38.16
N SER A 469 1.45 -49.08 38.86
CA SER A 469 1.75 -49.42 40.29
C SER A 469 3.13 -48.90 40.73
N PRO A 470 3.33 -48.60 42.04
CA PRO A 470 4.49 -47.88 42.54
C PRO A 470 5.57 -48.82 43.08
N ASP A 471 6.85 -48.49 42.87
CA ASP A 471 7.88 -48.78 43.89
C ASP A 471 9.21 -48.02 43.71
N THR A 472 9.61 -47.36 44.79
CA THR A 472 10.98 -47.05 45.29
C THR A 472 11.93 -46.03 44.61
N ASN A 473 12.02 -44.86 45.27
CA ASN A 473 13.19 -44.01 45.58
C ASN A 473 14.58 -44.34 44.99
N ARG A 474 15.22 -43.31 44.40
CA ARG A 474 16.59 -42.84 44.75
C ARG A 474 16.92 -41.45 44.17
N ASN A 475 17.33 -40.53 45.06
CA ASN A 475 18.06 -39.29 44.77
C ASN A 475 19.42 -39.57 44.10
N VAL A 476 19.86 -38.72 43.15
CA VAL A 476 21.21 -38.10 43.07
C VAL A 476 21.19 -36.91 42.08
N GLU A 477 21.60 -35.75 42.61
CA GLU A 477 22.37 -34.59 42.09
C GLU A 477 22.33 -34.10 40.63
N ALA A 478 22.41 -32.77 40.56
CA ALA A 478 22.47 -31.88 39.42
C ALA A 478 23.63 -32.18 38.46
N ASN A 479 23.36 -32.02 37.16
CA ASN A 479 24.40 -31.86 36.16
C ASN A 479 23.91 -30.88 35.07
N HIS A 480 24.61 -29.74 34.96
CA HIS A 480 24.51 -28.80 33.85
C HIS A 480 25.15 -29.41 32.60
N ASN A 481 24.32 -29.60 31.57
CA ASN A 481 24.59 -29.74 30.13
C ASN A 481 23.51 -30.67 29.56
N ARG A 482 22.48 -30.09 28.94
CA ARG A 482 21.56 -30.84 28.08
C ARG A 482 21.37 -30.08 26.78
N LEU A 483 22.19 -30.43 25.79
CA LEU A 483 21.75 -30.48 24.40
C LEU A 483 20.64 -31.54 24.32
N TYR A 484 19.49 -31.18 23.76
CA TYR A 484 18.41 -32.11 23.48
C TYR A 484 18.77 -32.94 22.23
N PRO A 485 18.86 -34.28 22.31
CA PRO A 485 18.97 -35.09 21.11
C PRO A 485 17.55 -35.40 20.59
N THR A 486 17.19 -34.83 19.44
CA THR A 486 16.06 -35.31 18.65
C THR A 486 16.46 -36.62 17.98
N ILE A 487 15.78 -37.71 18.36
CA ILE A 487 15.93 -39.02 17.72
C ILE A 487 15.10 -38.99 16.44
N GLY A 488 15.76 -38.86 15.28
CA GLY A 488 15.13 -39.10 13.99
C GLY A 488 14.73 -40.58 13.82
N PRO A 489 13.74 -40.89 12.97
CA PRO A 489 13.27 -42.26 12.78
C PRO A 489 14.36 -43.14 12.16
N GLU A 490 14.67 -44.26 12.80
CA GLU A 490 15.52 -45.31 12.24
C GLU A 490 14.87 -45.92 10.99
N LEU A 491 15.56 -45.82 9.85
CA LEU A 491 15.20 -46.53 8.63
C LEU A 491 15.38 -48.06 8.85
N PRO A 492 14.38 -48.90 8.58
CA PRO A 492 14.52 -50.34 8.76
C PRO A 492 15.46 -50.95 7.71
N GLU A 493 16.55 -51.56 8.19
CA GLU A 493 17.47 -52.33 7.37
C GLU A 493 16.77 -53.54 6.72
N LYS A 494 16.99 -53.66 5.41
CA LYS A 494 16.57 -54.76 4.53
C LYS A 494 17.07 -56.12 5.04
N SER A 495 16.16 -56.98 5.49
CA SER A 495 16.42 -58.42 5.56
C SER A 495 15.86 -59.12 4.31
N ILE A 496 16.78 -59.61 3.48
CA ILE A 496 16.49 -60.45 2.33
C ILE A 496 16.22 -61.86 2.83
N THR A 497 14.99 -62.37 2.63
CA THR A 497 14.76 -63.82 2.58
C THR A 497 13.82 -64.18 1.42
N ARG A 498 14.35 -64.97 0.48
CA ARG A 498 13.62 -65.66 -0.60
C ARG A 498 12.73 -66.76 -0.02
N SER A 499 11.49 -66.88 -0.48
CA SER A 499 10.88 -68.13 -0.97
C SER A 499 9.48 -67.90 -1.60
N SER A 500 9.44 -68.13 -2.92
CA SER A 500 8.41 -68.73 -3.78
C SER A 500 6.97 -69.02 -3.31
N GLU A 501 6.05 -68.65 -4.23
CA GLU A 501 4.97 -69.46 -4.84
C GLU A 501 3.48 -69.22 -4.48
N ILE A 502 2.76 -68.75 -5.52
CA ILE A 502 1.42 -69.16 -6.02
C ILE A 502 0.16 -68.68 -5.27
N GLY A 503 -0.75 -68.02 -6.00
CA GLY A 503 -2.20 -68.12 -5.73
C GLY A 503 -3.09 -67.01 -6.26
N LEU A 504 -3.77 -67.29 -7.38
CA LEU A 504 -4.85 -66.58 -8.07
C LEU A 504 -6.09 -66.22 -7.21
N GLY A 505 -6.89 -65.24 -7.70
CA GLY A 505 -8.35 -65.09 -7.47
C GLY A 505 -8.71 -63.72 -6.86
N ASP A 506 -9.26 -62.74 -7.58
CA ASP A 506 -10.56 -62.62 -8.27
C ASP A 506 -11.76 -62.33 -7.35
N SER A 507 -12.57 -61.38 -7.83
CA SER A 507 -13.98 -61.07 -7.52
C SER A 507 -14.39 -60.29 -6.25
N ASP A 508 -14.96 -59.10 -6.53
CA ASP A 508 -16.31 -58.66 -6.15
C ASP A 508 -16.81 -58.90 -4.73
N LEU A 509 -17.08 -57.80 -4.01
CA LEU A 509 -18.17 -57.76 -3.04
C LEU A 509 -19.04 -56.52 -3.23
N LYS A 510 -20.31 -56.84 -3.42
CA LYS A 510 -21.46 -56.01 -3.73
C LYS A 510 -22.28 -55.85 -2.45
N THR A 511 -22.75 -54.64 -2.22
CA THR A 511 -24.08 -54.26 -1.67
C THR A 511 -24.51 -54.54 -0.22
N SER A 512 -25.06 -53.46 0.34
CA SER A 512 -26.28 -53.30 1.16
C SER A 512 -26.09 -53.11 2.66
N VAL A 513 -26.55 -51.96 3.19
CA VAL A 513 -27.83 -51.86 3.93
C VAL A 513 -28.33 -50.39 3.90
N GLU A 514 -29.60 -50.24 3.52
CA GLU A 514 -30.45 -49.04 3.57
C GLU A 514 -30.84 -48.66 5.02
N GLY A 515 -31.20 -47.39 5.25
CA GLY A 515 -32.10 -47.08 6.37
C GLY A 515 -32.26 -45.61 6.75
N LEU A 516 -33.45 -45.08 6.41
CA LEU A 516 -34.16 -43.94 7.02
C LEU A 516 -33.70 -42.51 6.65
N ILE A 517 -34.57 -41.75 5.97
CA ILE A 517 -35.53 -40.82 6.59
C ILE A 517 -36.53 -40.37 5.51
N ASP A 518 -37.82 -40.39 5.87
CA ASP A 518 -38.91 -39.78 5.11
C ASP A 518 -39.73 -38.90 6.08
N THR A 519 -40.41 -37.89 5.52
CA THR A 519 -41.45 -36.99 6.10
C THR A 519 -40.92 -35.81 6.96
N ILE A 520 -41.23 -34.51 6.74
CA ILE A 520 -42.50 -33.80 6.41
C ILE A 520 -42.26 -32.41 5.75
N GLN A 521 -43.22 -31.98 4.91
CA GLN A 521 -43.41 -30.72 4.16
C GLN A 521 -43.83 -29.44 4.98
N PRO A 522 -43.95 -28.24 4.34
CA PRO A 522 -43.89 -26.91 4.98
C PRO A 522 -45.26 -26.21 5.19
N PRO A 523 -45.25 -24.96 5.71
CA PRO A 523 -46.15 -23.89 5.26
C PRO A 523 -45.32 -22.69 4.73
N GLY A 524 -45.76 -21.82 3.82
CA GLY A 524 -47.10 -21.45 3.39
C GLY A 524 -47.08 -19.93 3.18
N GLN A 525 -47.27 -19.49 1.93
CA GLN A 525 -47.37 -18.09 1.50
C GLN A 525 -48.63 -17.41 2.07
N THR A 526 -48.57 -16.09 2.24
CA THR A 526 -49.76 -15.22 2.16
C THR A 526 -49.41 -13.88 1.52
N GLU A 527 -50.12 -13.61 0.43
CA GLU A 527 -50.32 -12.34 -0.27
C GLU A 527 -51.04 -11.32 0.62
N ILE A 528 -50.78 -10.02 0.43
CA ILE A 528 -51.81 -8.96 0.46
C ILE A 528 -51.50 -7.88 -0.60
N GLU A 529 -52.56 -7.57 -1.33
CA GLU A 529 -52.80 -6.62 -2.42
C GLU A 529 -52.80 -5.11 -2.04
N ASP A 530 -52.27 -4.30 -2.97
CA ASP A 530 -52.95 -3.21 -3.71
C ASP A 530 -53.26 -1.83 -3.04
N SER A 531 -52.65 -0.74 -3.56
CA SER A 531 -53.33 0.29 -4.38
C SER A 531 -52.72 1.73 -4.33
N ARG A 532 -52.74 2.36 -5.53
CA ARG A 532 -52.92 3.81 -5.87
C ARG A 532 -51.75 4.82 -6.02
N LEU A 533 -51.45 5.09 -7.31
CA LEU A 533 -51.57 6.37 -8.08
C LEU A 533 -51.22 7.74 -7.43
N GLN A 534 -50.24 8.44 -8.04
CA GLN A 534 -50.26 9.85 -8.52
C GLN A 534 -48.88 10.17 -9.17
N SER A 535 -48.73 10.25 -10.50
CA SER A 535 -48.88 11.42 -11.39
C SER A 535 -48.15 12.71 -10.94
N THR A 536 -47.02 13.06 -11.56
CA THR A 536 -46.82 14.37 -12.21
C THR A 536 -45.57 14.38 -13.10
N ALA A 537 -45.79 14.44 -14.41
CA ALA A 537 -44.82 14.89 -15.40
C ALA A 537 -44.77 16.43 -15.36
N ARG A 538 -43.57 17.02 -15.46
CA ARG A 538 -43.38 18.45 -15.71
C ARG A 538 -42.51 18.61 -16.95
N GLU A 539 -43.18 19.14 -17.96
CA GLU A 539 -42.70 19.49 -19.29
C GLU A 539 -42.30 20.98 -19.29
N ILE A 540 -41.53 21.42 -20.31
CA ILE A 540 -41.32 22.82 -20.79
C ILE A 540 -40.18 23.59 -20.06
N HIS A 541 -39.17 24.24 -20.67
CA HIS A 541 -38.95 24.83 -22.01
C HIS A 541 -37.44 24.97 -22.30
N THR A 542 -37.03 24.72 -23.54
CA THR A 542 -35.76 25.21 -24.12
C THR A 542 -36.10 26.35 -25.08
N GLU A 543 -35.74 27.58 -24.75
CA GLU A 543 -35.83 28.73 -25.67
C GLU A 543 -34.49 28.91 -26.39
N LYS A 544 -34.52 28.70 -27.71
CA LYS A 544 -33.55 29.23 -28.67
C LYS A 544 -33.86 30.71 -28.91
N THR A 545 -32.84 31.56 -28.91
CA THR A 545 -32.81 32.72 -29.82
C THR A 545 -31.41 32.90 -30.40
N ASN A 546 -31.40 33.07 -31.72
CA ASN A 546 -30.27 33.29 -32.61
C ASN A 546 -30.15 34.78 -32.92
N GLU A 547 -28.94 35.18 -33.36
CA GLU A 547 -28.63 36.32 -34.25
C GLU A 547 -28.79 37.73 -33.62
N GLU A 548 -27.92 38.72 -33.84
CA GLU A 548 -27.29 39.14 -35.09
C GLU A 548 -26.19 40.21 -34.81
N GLU A 549 -25.14 40.23 -35.64
CA GLU A 549 -24.33 41.36 -36.14
C GLU A 549 -24.03 42.62 -35.29
N SER A 550 -22.75 43.00 -35.21
CA SER A 550 -22.21 44.22 -35.89
C SER A 550 -20.76 44.57 -35.49
N GLU A 551 -19.88 44.57 -36.49
CA GLU A 551 -18.74 45.51 -36.65
C GLU A 551 -19.30 46.89 -37.13
N PRO A 552 -18.58 48.05 -37.12
CA PRO A 552 -17.16 48.18 -37.50
C PRO A 552 -16.30 49.33 -36.90
N ASP A 553 -15.02 49.28 -37.29
CA ASP A 553 -14.11 50.38 -37.73
C ASP A 553 -13.51 51.44 -36.77
N ALA A 554 -12.16 51.40 -36.69
CA ALA A 554 -11.22 52.39 -37.29
C ALA A 554 -10.16 53.06 -36.37
N GLU A 555 -8.90 52.88 -36.79
CA GLU A 555 -7.80 53.87 -36.89
C GLU A 555 -7.21 54.49 -35.59
N THR A 556 -5.92 54.80 -35.41
CA THR A 556 -4.71 54.91 -36.25
C THR A 556 -3.48 55.14 -35.34
N GLY A 557 -2.28 54.75 -35.80
CA GLY A 557 -1.16 55.72 -35.86
C GLY A 557 0.14 55.49 -35.06
N GLY A 558 1.13 54.88 -35.75
CA GLY A 558 2.54 55.36 -35.86
C GLY A 558 3.51 55.11 -34.67
N GLU A 559 4.83 55.08 -34.82
CA GLU A 559 5.77 55.14 -35.95
C GLU A 559 7.19 54.90 -35.35
N LYS A 560 8.14 54.38 -36.17
CA LYS A 560 9.61 54.63 -36.17
C LYS A 560 10.64 53.63 -35.60
N THR A 561 11.47 53.16 -36.57
CA THR A 561 12.97 53.10 -36.65
C THR A 561 13.71 52.15 -35.71
N SER A 562 14.77 51.40 -36.07
CA SER A 562 15.88 51.56 -37.04
C SER A 562 16.54 50.17 -37.25
N GLU A 563 16.88 49.74 -38.48
CA GLU A 563 18.24 49.77 -39.08
C GLU A 563 19.40 49.24 -38.20
N GLU A 564 19.93 48.06 -38.55
CA GLU A 564 21.35 47.74 -38.90
C GLU A 564 21.47 46.19 -39.04
N ASP A 565 21.56 45.62 -40.25
CA ASP A 565 22.76 45.37 -41.08
C ASP A 565 23.75 44.34 -40.52
N VAL A 566 24.01 43.26 -41.30
CA VAL A 566 25.34 42.68 -41.66
C VAL A 566 25.30 41.15 -41.94
N LYS A 567 25.61 40.85 -43.23
CA LYS A 567 26.29 39.70 -43.87
C LYS A 567 25.58 38.34 -43.97
N GLU A 568 25.20 37.93 -45.19
CA GLU A 568 26.04 37.30 -46.23
C GLU A 568 26.71 35.97 -45.80
N GLN A 569 26.13 34.85 -46.23
CA GLN A 569 26.86 33.93 -47.12
C GLN A 569 25.92 33.02 -47.91
N SER A 570 26.15 33.03 -49.21
CA SER A 570 25.60 32.25 -50.31
C SER A 570 25.90 30.75 -50.21
N THR A 571 24.96 29.90 -50.66
CA THR A 571 25.23 28.97 -51.79
C THR A 571 23.94 28.39 -52.38
N GLU A 572 23.85 28.63 -53.69
CA GLU A 572 23.14 27.99 -54.81
C GLU A 572 22.34 26.68 -54.68
N HIS A 573 21.33 26.67 -55.56
CA HIS A 573 20.82 25.58 -56.42
C HIS A 573 19.58 24.79 -56.00
N GLY A 574 18.55 24.89 -56.86
CA GLY A 574 17.53 23.83 -57.01
C GLY A 574 16.15 24.32 -57.42
N THR A 575 15.99 24.83 -58.63
CA THR A 575 14.68 25.02 -59.29
C THR A 575 13.95 23.69 -59.49
N ALA A 576 12.67 23.63 -59.10
CA ALA A 576 11.67 22.78 -59.75
C ALA A 576 10.26 23.39 -59.56
N GLU A 577 9.70 23.84 -60.69
CA GLU A 577 8.27 24.12 -60.89
C GLU A 577 7.44 22.84 -60.69
N LEU A 578 6.18 22.99 -60.26
CA LEU A 578 5.00 22.20 -60.65
C LEU A 578 3.78 22.82 -59.93
N GLU A 579 3.05 23.71 -60.60
CA GLU A 579 1.75 23.45 -61.24
C GLU A 579 0.61 23.11 -60.28
N ALA A 580 -0.19 24.14 -60.04
CA ALA A 580 -1.55 24.05 -59.53
C ALA A 580 -2.45 23.33 -60.55
N THR A 581 -3.26 22.37 -60.06
CA THR A 581 -4.40 21.87 -60.83
C THR A 581 -5.63 21.79 -59.94
N THR A 582 -6.58 22.66 -60.24
CA THR A 582 -7.97 22.64 -59.81
C THR A 582 -8.71 21.53 -60.56
N VAL A 583 -9.37 20.60 -59.86
CA VAL A 583 -10.44 19.77 -60.45
C VAL A 583 -11.58 19.63 -59.44
N THR A 584 -12.70 20.24 -59.79
CA THR A 584 -14.04 19.97 -59.26
C THR A 584 -14.62 18.81 -60.05
N GLN A 585 -15.18 17.79 -59.39
CA GLN A 585 -16.37 17.09 -59.90
C GLN A 585 -17.06 16.32 -58.78
N LEU A 586 -18.32 16.71 -58.57
CA LEU A 586 -19.37 16.03 -57.82
C LEU A 586 -19.77 14.76 -58.58
N GLU A 587 -19.78 13.63 -57.89
CA GLU A 587 -20.66 12.51 -58.22
C GLU A 587 -21.44 12.14 -56.95
N GLU A 588 -22.76 12.24 -57.06
CA GLU A 588 -23.74 11.72 -56.11
C GLU A 588 -23.57 10.19 -56.07
N GLN A 589 -23.00 9.69 -54.98
CA GLN A 589 -22.92 8.26 -54.71
C GLN A 589 -24.06 7.91 -53.75
N GLU A 590 -25.00 7.09 -54.25
CA GLU A 590 -26.12 6.55 -53.49
C GLU A 590 -25.61 5.90 -52.19
N ASP A 591 -26.10 6.42 -51.07
CA ASP A 591 -25.87 5.96 -49.71
C ASP A 591 -26.50 4.57 -49.51
N THR A 592 -25.76 3.55 -49.92
CA THR A 592 -25.86 2.22 -49.32
C THR A 592 -24.76 2.12 -48.27
N SER A 593 -24.86 2.91 -47.20
CA SER A 593 -24.10 2.64 -45.97
C SER A 593 -24.52 1.27 -45.46
N GLU A 594 -23.78 0.24 -45.87
CA GLU A 594 -23.79 -1.04 -45.19
C GLU A 594 -23.47 -0.74 -43.72
N LYS A 595 -24.49 -0.82 -42.85
CA LYS A 595 -24.33 -0.63 -41.41
C LYS A 595 -23.26 -1.60 -40.93
N SER A 596 -22.04 -1.08 -40.75
CA SER A 596 -20.92 -1.89 -40.28
C SER A 596 -21.25 -2.33 -38.86
N SER A 597 -21.26 -3.64 -38.65
CA SER A 597 -21.38 -4.26 -37.33
C SER A 597 -20.24 -5.24 -37.18
N PHE A 598 -19.76 -5.39 -35.94
CA PHE A 598 -18.82 -6.42 -35.59
C PHE A 598 -19.23 -7.04 -34.26
N THR A 599 -18.74 -8.24 -34.02
CA THR A 599 -19.05 -9.02 -32.83
C THR A 599 -17.82 -9.12 -31.96
N VAL A 600 -18.02 -8.99 -30.65
CA VAL A 600 -16.99 -9.21 -29.62
C VAL A 600 -17.45 -10.32 -28.68
N GLU A 601 -16.49 -11.12 -28.22
CA GLU A 601 -16.74 -12.13 -27.19
C GLU A 601 -16.33 -11.55 -25.83
N VAL A 602 -17.20 -11.70 -24.83
CA VAL A 602 -16.94 -11.31 -23.43
C VAL A 602 -17.38 -12.44 -22.49
N ASP A 603 -16.90 -12.45 -21.24
CA ASP A 603 -17.37 -13.41 -20.25
C ASP A 603 -18.91 -13.34 -20.05
N PRO A 604 -19.60 -14.50 -19.99
CA PRO A 604 -21.06 -14.52 -19.83
C PRO A 604 -21.59 -13.77 -18.60
N ALA A 605 -20.84 -13.72 -17.50
CA ALA A 605 -21.26 -12.99 -16.31
C ALA A 605 -21.20 -11.47 -16.54
N VAL A 606 -20.10 -11.00 -17.15
CA VAL A 606 -19.92 -9.60 -17.53
C VAL A 606 -21.02 -9.17 -18.51
N ARG A 607 -21.33 -10.00 -19.51
CA ARG A 607 -22.41 -9.75 -20.46
C ARG A 607 -23.78 -9.64 -19.79
N GLU A 608 -24.06 -10.51 -18.82
CA GLU A 608 -25.34 -10.52 -18.11
C GLU A 608 -25.48 -9.31 -17.19
N LEU A 609 -24.41 -8.92 -16.50
CA LEU A 609 -24.36 -7.68 -15.71
C LEU A 609 -24.52 -6.43 -16.60
N ALA A 610 -23.84 -6.39 -17.74
CA ALA A 610 -23.99 -5.35 -18.75
C ALA A 610 -25.44 -5.27 -19.26
N ARG A 611 -26.11 -6.41 -19.45
CA ARG A 611 -27.52 -6.45 -19.86
C ARG A 611 -28.42 -5.86 -18.78
N GLN A 612 -28.20 -6.22 -17.52
CA GLN A 612 -28.98 -5.71 -16.39
C GLN A 612 -28.80 -4.19 -16.24
N HIS A 613 -27.56 -3.70 -16.28
CA HIS A 613 -27.28 -2.26 -16.24
C HIS A 613 -27.88 -1.52 -17.43
N ALA A 614 -27.76 -2.07 -18.64
CA ALA A 614 -28.38 -1.49 -19.83
C ALA A 614 -29.91 -1.35 -19.65
N GLU A 615 -30.58 -2.36 -19.10
CA GLU A 615 -32.01 -2.31 -18.79
C GLU A 615 -32.35 -1.27 -17.71
N GLU A 616 -31.52 -1.12 -16.68
CA GLU A 616 -31.70 -0.12 -15.62
C GLU A 616 -31.62 1.32 -16.14
N VAL A 617 -30.75 1.57 -17.12
CA VAL A 617 -30.60 2.90 -17.74
C VAL A 617 -31.46 3.10 -19.00
N ASP A 618 -32.41 2.19 -19.28
CA ASP A 618 -33.30 2.21 -20.45
C ASP A 618 -32.56 2.28 -21.81
N ASN A 619 -31.40 1.60 -21.90
CA ASN A 619 -30.59 1.46 -23.11
C ASN A 619 -30.62 0.02 -23.63
N SER A 620 -30.36 -0.15 -24.93
CA SER A 620 -30.04 -1.47 -25.48
C SER A 620 -28.61 -1.86 -25.11
N LEU A 621 -28.34 -3.17 -24.98
CA LEU A 621 -27.02 -3.67 -24.60
C LEU A 621 -25.90 -3.17 -25.53
N ASP A 622 -26.16 -3.07 -26.83
CA ASP A 622 -25.19 -2.55 -27.81
C ASP A 622 -24.88 -1.05 -27.59
N ILE A 623 -25.89 -0.23 -27.27
CA ILE A 623 -25.69 1.20 -26.96
C ILE A 623 -24.91 1.36 -25.65
N PHE A 624 -25.26 0.60 -24.62
CA PHE A 624 -24.58 0.63 -23.33
C PHE A 624 -23.10 0.26 -23.49
N VAL A 625 -22.81 -0.87 -24.14
CA VAL A 625 -21.44 -1.33 -24.39
C VAL A 625 -20.66 -0.31 -25.23
N GLN A 626 -21.28 0.23 -26.30
CA GLN A 626 -20.64 1.26 -27.12
C GLN A 626 -20.26 2.49 -26.30
N SER A 627 -21.19 3.05 -25.52
CA SER A 627 -20.92 4.24 -24.71
C SER A 627 -19.85 4.00 -23.65
N THR A 628 -19.85 2.82 -23.04
CA THR A 628 -18.87 2.39 -22.04
C THR A 628 -17.47 2.30 -22.64
N VAL A 629 -17.35 1.62 -23.79
CA VAL A 629 -16.07 1.49 -24.50
C VAL A 629 -15.57 2.84 -25.02
N GLU A 630 -16.44 3.70 -25.53
CA GLU A 630 -16.06 5.04 -25.99
C GLU A 630 -15.56 5.92 -24.85
N SER A 631 -16.20 5.88 -23.68
CA SER A 631 -15.72 6.57 -22.48
C SER A 631 -14.36 6.03 -22.06
N TYR A 632 -14.23 4.71 -21.98
CA TYR A 632 -12.99 4.03 -21.60
C TYR A 632 -11.81 4.42 -22.52
N ILE A 633 -11.99 4.34 -23.84
CA ILE A 633 -10.97 4.76 -24.81
C ILE A 633 -10.66 6.25 -24.66
N SER A 634 -11.67 7.09 -24.41
CA SER A 634 -11.46 8.52 -24.21
C SER A 634 -10.60 8.81 -22.99
N ASP A 635 -10.74 8.04 -21.90
CA ASP A 635 -9.97 8.22 -20.68
C ASP A 635 -8.53 7.71 -20.84
N ILE A 636 -8.34 6.60 -21.58
CA ILE A 636 -7.01 6.16 -22.03
C ILE A 636 -6.32 7.27 -22.83
N LEU A 637 -7.02 7.86 -23.81
CA LEU A 637 -6.45 8.90 -24.67
C LEU A 637 -6.15 10.21 -23.94
N ARG A 638 -6.85 10.50 -22.84
CA ARG A 638 -6.56 11.66 -21.97
C ARG A 638 -5.39 11.40 -21.02
N GLY A 639 -4.94 10.15 -20.90
CA GLY A 639 -3.91 9.76 -19.94
C GLY A 639 -4.38 9.86 -18.48
N THR A 640 -5.69 9.96 -18.25
CA THR A 640 -6.25 10.08 -16.90
C THR A 640 -6.17 8.76 -16.14
N ASP A 641 -6.24 7.62 -16.83
CA ASP A 641 -6.14 6.27 -16.27
C ASP A 641 -5.66 5.29 -17.35
N ALA A 642 -4.48 5.52 -17.93
CA ALA A 642 -4.13 4.90 -19.21
C ALA A 642 -4.32 3.37 -19.25
N TRP A 643 -4.09 2.65 -18.13
CA TRP A 643 -4.30 1.21 -18.01
C TRP A 643 -4.61 0.73 -16.57
N ALA A 644 -5.08 1.63 -15.70
CA ALA A 644 -5.12 1.40 -14.25
C ALA A 644 -5.72 0.02 -13.88
N ASP A 645 -4.88 -0.79 -13.23
CA ASP A 645 -5.14 -2.04 -12.49
C ASP A 645 -6.18 -3.04 -13.03
N THR A 646 -6.31 -3.20 -14.34
CA THR A 646 -6.90 -4.43 -14.89
C THR A 646 -5.84 -5.51 -14.99
N ALA A 647 -5.26 -5.92 -13.86
CA ALA A 647 -4.81 -7.30 -13.81
C ALA A 647 -6.04 -8.15 -14.18
N PRO A 648 -5.93 -9.16 -15.05
CA PRO A 648 -7.07 -10.04 -15.31
C PRO A 648 -7.58 -10.51 -13.96
N ILE A 649 -8.81 -10.15 -13.59
CA ILE A 649 -9.35 -10.43 -12.27
C ILE A 649 -9.19 -11.93 -12.06
N GLU A 650 -8.22 -12.33 -11.22
CA GLU A 650 -8.03 -13.73 -10.89
C GLU A 650 -9.21 -14.07 -9.99
N ARG A 651 -10.27 -14.59 -10.62
CA ARG A 651 -11.53 -14.89 -9.93
C ARG A 651 -11.30 -16.10 -9.03
N SER A 652 -10.74 -15.87 -7.85
CA SER A 652 -10.73 -16.85 -6.77
C SER A 652 -12.06 -16.80 -6.03
N LEU A 653 -12.58 -17.97 -5.66
CA LEU A 653 -13.78 -18.11 -4.84
C LEU A 653 -13.41 -18.81 -3.54
N ASP A 654 -13.25 -18.03 -2.48
CA ASP A 654 -13.07 -18.57 -1.13
C ASP A 654 -14.42 -19.01 -0.55
N LEU A 655 -14.53 -20.31 -0.30
CA LEU A 655 -15.72 -20.97 0.23
C LEU A 655 -15.46 -21.46 1.64
N GLU A 656 -15.94 -20.72 2.63
CA GLU A 656 -16.06 -21.26 3.99
C GLU A 656 -17.27 -22.18 4.07
N VAL A 657 -17.01 -23.48 4.04
CA VAL A 657 -18.01 -24.53 4.19
C VAL A 657 -17.64 -25.44 5.35
N ASP A 658 -18.64 -25.97 6.05
CA ASP A 658 -18.36 -26.98 7.07
C ASP A 658 -17.80 -28.27 6.44
N ALA A 659 -17.09 -29.06 7.23
CA ALA A 659 -16.42 -30.27 6.77
C ALA A 659 -17.35 -31.29 6.08
N ALA A 660 -18.65 -31.32 6.41
CA ALA A 660 -19.59 -32.24 5.77
C ALA A 660 -20.01 -31.76 4.38
N LEU A 661 -20.16 -30.44 4.20
CA LEU A 661 -20.42 -29.84 2.89
C LEU A 661 -19.17 -29.89 1.99
N GLU A 662 -17.98 -29.68 2.56
CA GLU A 662 -16.70 -29.83 1.86
C GLU A 662 -16.53 -31.24 1.29
N GLU A 663 -16.78 -32.28 2.09
CA GLU A 663 -16.71 -33.69 1.65
C GLU A 663 -17.72 -33.98 0.52
N LEU A 664 -18.92 -33.39 0.61
CA LEU A 664 -19.96 -33.57 -0.40
C LEU A 664 -19.58 -32.91 -1.72
N LEU A 665 -19.06 -31.68 -1.68
CA LEU A 665 -18.60 -30.95 -2.87
C LEU A 665 -17.39 -31.65 -3.51
N ALA A 666 -16.43 -32.14 -2.73
CA ALA A 666 -15.29 -32.92 -3.24
C ALA A 666 -15.74 -34.20 -3.97
N ARG A 667 -16.76 -34.89 -3.44
CA ARG A 667 -17.34 -36.07 -4.10
C ARG A 667 -18.00 -35.71 -5.43
N VAL A 668 -18.79 -34.64 -5.46
CA VAL A 668 -19.46 -34.18 -6.69
C VAL A 668 -18.43 -33.72 -7.74
N ALA A 669 -17.34 -33.07 -7.32
CA ALA A 669 -16.26 -32.65 -8.22
C ALA A 669 -15.60 -33.86 -8.89
N THR A 670 -15.34 -34.90 -8.11
CA THR A 670 -14.80 -36.18 -8.59
C THR A 670 -15.76 -36.87 -9.57
N GLU A 671 -17.06 -36.90 -9.27
CA GLU A 671 -18.09 -37.50 -10.14
C GLU A 671 -18.26 -36.75 -11.47
N LYS A 672 -18.14 -35.42 -11.46
CA LYS A 672 -18.24 -34.57 -12.66
C LYS A 672 -16.91 -34.39 -13.41
N HIS A 673 -15.81 -35.01 -12.95
CA HIS A 673 -14.46 -34.83 -13.50
C HIS A 673 -14.00 -33.37 -13.51
N ILE A 674 -14.30 -32.62 -12.46
CA ILE A 674 -13.89 -31.24 -12.28
C ILE A 674 -12.66 -31.22 -11.35
N ASP A 675 -11.64 -30.49 -11.78
CA ASP A 675 -10.28 -30.43 -11.24
C ASP A 675 -10.16 -29.65 -9.92
N SER A 676 -11.15 -28.83 -9.56
CA SER A 676 -11.23 -28.19 -8.24
C SER A 676 -12.66 -28.03 -7.74
N MET A 677 -12.80 -27.99 -6.41
CA MET A 677 -14.08 -27.71 -5.73
C MET A 677 -14.61 -26.32 -6.07
N GLU A 678 -13.69 -25.37 -6.16
CA GLU A 678 -13.94 -23.99 -6.57
C GLU A 678 -14.58 -23.93 -7.97
N LYS A 679 -13.98 -24.60 -8.95
CA LYS A 679 -14.49 -24.65 -10.32
C LYS A 679 -15.83 -25.37 -10.42
N LEU A 680 -16.05 -26.40 -9.60
CA LEU A 680 -17.37 -27.04 -9.48
C LEU A 680 -18.40 -26.04 -8.97
N THR A 681 -18.09 -25.32 -7.89
CA THR A 681 -19.02 -24.39 -7.25
C THR A 681 -19.32 -23.21 -8.16
N LEU A 682 -18.30 -22.67 -8.82
CA LEU A 682 -18.45 -21.63 -9.83
C LEU A 682 -19.32 -22.10 -11.00
N ASN A 683 -19.14 -23.34 -11.49
CA ASN A 683 -19.97 -23.90 -12.54
C ASN A 683 -21.43 -24.09 -12.10
N LEU A 684 -21.67 -24.55 -10.86
CA LEU A 684 -23.02 -24.69 -10.31
C LEU A 684 -23.70 -23.33 -10.11
N LEU A 685 -22.96 -22.31 -9.67
CA LEU A 685 -23.45 -20.94 -9.56
C LEU A 685 -23.77 -20.35 -10.93
N LYS A 686 -22.90 -20.58 -11.93
CA LYS A 686 -23.16 -20.18 -13.33
C LYS A 686 -24.40 -20.88 -13.89
N GLU A 687 -24.57 -22.18 -13.65
CA GLU A 687 -25.75 -22.94 -14.05
C GLU A 687 -27.02 -22.41 -13.36
N ALA A 688 -26.97 -22.18 -12.05
CA ALA A 688 -28.09 -21.67 -11.26
C ALA A 688 -28.48 -20.23 -11.65
N ALA A 689 -27.50 -19.39 -11.99
CA ALA A 689 -27.71 -18.04 -12.51
C ALA A 689 -28.14 -18.03 -13.99
N GLY A 690 -28.20 -19.19 -14.66
CA GLY A 690 -28.57 -19.29 -16.07
C GLY A 690 -27.49 -18.80 -17.05
N LEU A 691 -26.24 -18.66 -16.58
CA LEU A 691 -25.07 -18.19 -17.33
C LEU A 691 -24.42 -19.27 -18.22
N ASP A 692 -24.86 -20.54 -18.11
CA ASP A 692 -24.34 -21.70 -18.86
C ASP A 692 -24.87 -21.80 -20.31
N LYS A 693 -25.24 -20.67 -20.93
CA LYS A 693 -25.68 -20.63 -22.34
C LYS A 693 -24.67 -19.89 -23.19
N GLU A 694 -24.36 -20.49 -24.35
CA GLU A 694 -23.33 -20.19 -25.37
C GLU A 694 -23.25 -18.73 -25.89
N VAL A 695 -23.98 -17.78 -25.33
CA VAL A 695 -24.02 -16.40 -25.83
C VAL A 695 -22.94 -15.57 -25.14
N ARG A 696 -21.71 -15.69 -25.63
CA ARG A 696 -20.58 -14.79 -25.31
C ARG A 696 -20.54 -13.56 -26.20
N GLU A 697 -21.25 -13.62 -27.31
CA GLU A 697 -21.20 -12.61 -28.36
C GLU A 697 -22.09 -11.40 -28.04
N ILE A 698 -21.51 -10.20 -28.19
CA ILE A 698 -22.21 -8.92 -28.25
C ILE A 698 -21.97 -8.35 -29.65
N THR A 699 -23.05 -8.09 -30.39
CA THR A 699 -22.98 -7.44 -31.70
C THR A 699 -23.14 -5.93 -31.53
N LEU A 700 -22.13 -5.17 -31.92
CA LEU A 700 -22.17 -3.71 -31.88
C LEU A 700 -22.58 -3.18 -33.26
N HIS A 701 -23.70 -2.46 -33.31
CA HIS A 701 -24.24 -1.86 -34.52
C HIS A 701 -23.83 -0.39 -34.63
N ASP A 702 -23.59 0.10 -35.86
CA ASP A 702 -23.29 1.52 -36.13
C ASP A 702 -21.99 2.03 -35.48
N SER A 703 -21.03 1.13 -35.34
CA SER A 703 -19.81 1.33 -34.56
C SER A 703 -18.74 2.23 -35.21
N GLY A 704 -19.09 3.03 -36.24
CA GLY A 704 -18.23 4.02 -36.90
C GLY A 704 -16.72 3.73 -36.85
N SER A 705 -15.98 4.58 -36.14
CA SER A 705 -14.53 4.47 -35.90
C SER A 705 -14.16 3.58 -34.71
N LEU A 706 -15.12 3.10 -33.91
CA LEU A 706 -14.89 2.32 -32.69
C LEU A 706 -14.10 1.03 -32.97
N SER A 707 -14.42 0.32 -34.05
CA SER A 707 -13.68 -0.89 -34.43
C SER A 707 -12.20 -0.60 -34.71
N ALA A 708 -11.91 0.57 -35.30
CA ALA A 708 -10.55 1.01 -35.58
C ALA A 708 -9.85 1.50 -34.31
N HIS A 709 -10.55 2.18 -33.40
CA HIS A 709 -10.00 2.59 -32.11
C HIS A 709 -9.66 1.37 -31.22
N LEU A 710 -10.55 0.38 -31.14
CA LEU A 710 -10.29 -0.88 -30.43
C LEU A 710 -9.08 -1.62 -31.00
N ALA A 711 -8.92 -1.63 -32.33
CA ALA A 711 -7.74 -2.19 -32.96
C ALA A 711 -6.47 -1.41 -32.60
N ALA A 712 -6.53 -0.08 -32.65
CA ALA A 712 -5.39 0.79 -32.31
C ALA A 712 -4.97 0.65 -30.84
N VAL A 713 -5.93 0.47 -29.92
CA VAL A 713 -5.67 0.20 -28.50
C VAL A 713 -4.99 -1.17 -28.36
N ALA A 714 -5.54 -2.22 -28.96
CA ALA A 714 -4.97 -3.57 -28.87
C ALA A 714 -3.60 -3.73 -29.58
N GLU A 715 -3.31 -2.91 -30.59
CA GLU A 715 -2.03 -2.88 -31.30
C GLU A 715 -0.99 -1.96 -30.64
N ASN A 716 -1.36 -1.20 -29.60
CA ASN A 716 -0.43 -0.35 -28.86
C ASN A 716 0.44 -1.21 -27.94
N ASP A 717 1.77 -1.15 -28.10
CA ASP A 717 2.73 -1.90 -27.26
C ASP A 717 2.62 -1.57 -25.76
N ALA A 718 2.04 -0.43 -25.40
CA ALA A 718 1.77 -0.05 -24.01
C ALA A 718 0.44 -0.60 -23.46
N SER A 719 -0.44 -1.15 -24.31
CA SER A 719 -1.71 -1.77 -23.89
C SER A 719 -1.46 -3.13 -23.24
N PRO A 720 -2.05 -3.43 -22.08
CA PRO A 720 -2.03 -4.77 -21.50
C PRO A 720 -2.94 -5.75 -22.26
N TYR A 721 -3.79 -5.26 -23.18
CA TYR A 721 -4.74 -6.06 -23.93
C TYR A 721 -4.25 -6.35 -25.34
N GLU A 722 -4.16 -7.63 -25.70
CA GLU A 722 -3.73 -8.08 -27.03
C GLU A 722 -4.89 -8.18 -28.04
N THR A 723 -6.15 -8.07 -27.60
CA THR A 723 -7.33 -8.28 -28.44
C THR A 723 -8.43 -7.25 -28.21
N ARG A 724 -9.25 -7.00 -29.24
CA ARG A 724 -10.43 -6.12 -29.14
C ARG A 724 -11.43 -6.62 -28.10
N ASN A 725 -11.57 -7.93 -27.96
CA ASN A 725 -12.44 -8.56 -26.96
C ASN A 725 -12.00 -8.20 -25.56
N ALA A 726 -10.71 -8.31 -25.26
CA ALA A 726 -10.15 -7.96 -23.96
C ALA A 726 -10.33 -6.47 -23.62
N VAL A 727 -10.17 -5.57 -24.61
CA VAL A 727 -10.43 -4.13 -24.40
C VAL A 727 -11.89 -3.86 -24.06
N VAL A 728 -12.84 -4.51 -24.75
CA VAL A 728 -14.27 -4.36 -24.46
C VAL A 728 -14.64 -4.96 -23.11
N GLU A 729 -14.11 -6.13 -22.78
CA GLU A 729 -14.34 -6.77 -21.50
C GLU A 729 -13.83 -5.91 -20.33
N ALA A 730 -12.61 -5.37 -20.44
CA ALA A 730 -12.06 -4.46 -19.45
C ALA A 730 -12.89 -3.18 -19.28
N ALA A 731 -13.35 -2.58 -20.38
CA ALA A 731 -14.22 -1.41 -20.32
C ALA A 731 -15.54 -1.70 -19.57
N LEU A 732 -16.11 -2.89 -19.79
CA LEU A 732 -17.34 -3.30 -19.12
C LEU A 732 -17.11 -3.66 -17.66
N GLU A 733 -16.05 -4.42 -17.35
CA GLU A 733 -15.72 -4.77 -15.96
C GLU A 733 -15.50 -3.51 -15.11
N ARG A 734 -14.85 -2.48 -15.67
CA ARG A 734 -14.67 -1.18 -14.99
C ARG A 734 -16.02 -0.58 -14.56
N VAL A 735 -16.96 -0.43 -15.49
CA VAL A 735 -18.25 0.21 -15.19
C VAL A 735 -19.19 -0.66 -14.35
N LEU A 736 -19.05 -1.99 -14.41
CA LEU A 736 -19.96 -2.92 -13.72
C LEU A 736 -19.51 -3.29 -12.31
N LEU A 737 -18.24 -3.02 -11.97
CA LEU A 737 -17.66 -3.27 -10.65
C LEU A 737 -17.50 -2.00 -9.81
N GLU A 738 -17.56 -0.81 -10.45
CA GLU A 738 -17.85 0.49 -9.82
C GLU A 738 -19.32 0.56 -9.35
#